data_AF-K7KUR7-F1
#
_entry.id   AF-K7KUR7-F1
#
_cell.length_a   1.000
_cell.length_b   1.000
_cell.length_c   1.000
_cell.angle_alpha   90.00
_cell.angle_beta   90.00
_cell.angle_gamma   90.00
#
_symmetry.space_group_name_H-M   'P 1'
#
loop_
_entity.id
_entity.type
_entity.pdbx_description
1 polymer ?
#
loop_
_entity_poly.entity_id
_entity_poly.type
_entity_poly.pdbx_seq_one_letter_code
_entity_poly.pdbx_strand_id
1 'polypeptide(L)'
;MASVSSQPQFRYTQPPSKVLHLRNLPWECTEEELIELGKPFGKVVNTKCNVGANRNQAFIEFADLNQAIAMISYYASSSEPAQVRGKTVYLQYSNRQEIVNNKTTADVPGNVLLVTIEGADARLVSIDVLHLVFSAFGFVHKITTFEKTAGFQALVQFSDAETATSAKDALDGRSIPRYLLPEHVGPCTLRITYSGHSDLSVKFQSHRSRDYTNPYLPVAPSAVEGSGQAMVGLDGKRLETESNVLLASIENMQYAVTLDVLHMVFSAFGPVQKIAMFDKNGGLQALIQYPDTQTAVVAKEALEGHCIYDGGFCKLHLSYSRHTDLSIKVNNDRSRDYTIPNTPIVNAQPSIFGQQSVSMMGPSQQPFYGSQAGWGTAPPAAIDKVILLVALPSHIHSSSAPSEEEETITIMATLQASLLCRTSLPFSSHHPQLYKLHPHSFNFLSPCKMFQPRLHSSVSRSVASRSQSNPSGADSSVIENEATPSVVDAESSDPSIGEEKSESAKEEERLPIVALYEGARESVEKAFADFMTWLPLWQQERRLARLIVDAEANPNDVAKQTTLLIELNKHSPESVIKHFEGREGAVDSIGVVEYLRALVVTNAIAEYLPNEEYGKPSRLPTLLQELKQRASGKSDEPILSPGTSERQPLHVAMVDRKVSQKSRFVQDLLSTILFIVVMGLVWVVGMVALQKFIVSLGGIGTSSVGSSSTYAPKELNKEVVPEKNVKTFKDVKGCDDAKQELEEVVEYLKNPAKFTRLGGKLPKGILLTGPPGTGKTLLAKAIAGEAGVPFFYRAGSEFEEMYVGVGARRVRSLFQAAKKKAPCIIFIDEIDAVGSTRKQWEGHTKKTLHQLLVEMDGFEQNEGIIVIAATNLPDILDPALTRPGRFDRHIVVPNPDLRGRQEILELYLQDKPLADDIDIKSIARGTPGFNGADLANLVNIAAIKAAVEGAENLAAAQLEFAKDRIIMGTERKTMSISEESKKLTAYHESGHAIVAINTEGAQPIHKATIMPRGSALGMVTQLPSGDETSISKKQLLARLDVCMGGRVAEEIIFGQDHITTGASSDLHTATELAQYMVSICGMSDAIGPIHIKESPSSDLQSRIDAEVVKLLREAYDRVKALLRKHEKALHALANALLEYETLNAEEIRRILRPYREGRLPKDQEQEAAEEELVLV
;
A
#
# COMPACT_ATOMS: atom_id res chain seq x y z
N MET A 1 -33.91 49.56 -25.38
CA MET A 1 -33.83 50.31 -24.10
C MET A 1 -34.01 49.32 -22.96
N ALA A 2 -33.54 49.66 -21.75
CA ALA A 2 -33.86 49.01 -20.46
C ALA A 2 -33.66 47.47 -20.33
N SER A 3 -32.45 47.08 -19.91
CA SER A 3 -32.16 46.07 -18.87
C SER A 3 -33.09 44.85 -18.68
N VAL A 4 -32.56 43.65 -18.96
CA VAL A 4 -33.00 42.40 -18.31
C VAL A 4 -32.09 42.15 -17.09
N SER A 5 -32.67 42.00 -15.90
CA SER A 5 -31.94 41.69 -14.67
C SER A 5 -31.84 40.19 -14.42
N SER A 6 -30.72 39.75 -13.85
CA SER A 6 -30.45 38.34 -13.53
C SER A 6 -30.94 37.97 -12.13
N GLN A 7 -31.74 36.90 -12.04
CA GLN A 7 -31.96 36.13 -10.81
C GLN A 7 -31.76 34.63 -11.10
N PRO A 8 -31.12 33.87 -10.20
CA PRO A 8 -30.89 32.43 -10.40
C PRO A 8 -32.20 31.65 -10.18
N GLN A 9 -32.74 31.04 -11.24
CA GLN A 9 -33.94 30.21 -11.13
C GLN A 9 -33.67 28.91 -10.35
N PHE A 10 -34.23 28.80 -9.15
CA PHE A 10 -34.45 27.50 -8.51
C PHE A 10 -35.45 26.68 -9.35
N ARG A 11 -34.97 25.65 -10.05
CA ARG A 11 -35.85 24.69 -10.75
C ARG A 11 -36.50 23.72 -9.76
N TYR A 12 -37.70 24.06 -9.30
CA TYR A 12 -38.60 23.13 -8.61
C TYR A 12 -38.98 21.98 -9.55
N THR A 13 -38.40 20.80 -9.32
CA THR A 13 -38.58 19.59 -10.16
C THR A 13 -39.36 18.48 -9.45
N GLN A 14 -39.89 18.74 -8.26
CA GLN A 14 -40.67 17.81 -7.46
C GLN A 14 -41.94 18.49 -6.93
N PRO A 15 -43.06 17.76 -6.79
CA PRO A 15 -44.29 18.29 -6.22
C PRO A 15 -44.10 18.66 -4.74
N PRO A 16 -44.90 19.59 -4.20
CA PRO A 16 -44.81 19.98 -2.79
C PRO A 16 -45.20 18.81 -1.87
N SER A 17 -44.50 18.71 -0.74
CA SER A 17 -44.70 17.69 0.30
C SER A 17 -44.60 18.30 1.69
N LYS A 18 -45.26 17.70 2.68
CA LYS A 18 -45.11 18.03 4.11
C LYS A 18 -43.69 17.78 4.63
N VAL A 19 -42.95 16.89 3.96
CA VAL A 19 -41.55 16.57 4.30
C VAL A 19 -40.60 17.32 3.39
N LEU A 20 -39.65 18.02 3.99
CA LEU A 20 -38.53 18.66 3.29
C LEU A 20 -37.26 17.80 3.40
N HIS A 21 -36.47 17.76 2.33
CA HIS A 21 -35.11 17.19 2.30
C HIS A 21 -34.11 18.33 2.42
N LEU A 22 -33.30 18.31 3.48
CA LEU A 22 -32.24 19.28 3.76
C LEU A 22 -30.89 18.64 3.46
N ARG A 23 -29.99 19.37 2.80
CA ARG A 23 -28.65 18.89 2.38
C ARG A 23 -27.56 19.91 2.71
N ASN A 24 -26.32 19.44 2.81
CA ASN A 24 -25.13 20.22 3.21
C ASN A 24 -25.15 20.68 4.68
N LEU A 25 -25.77 19.88 5.55
CA LEU A 25 -25.73 20.09 7.00
C LEU A 25 -24.33 19.77 7.58
N PRO A 26 -23.93 20.41 8.70
CA PRO A 26 -22.73 20.03 9.43
C PRO A 26 -22.86 18.61 10.02
N TRP A 27 -21.74 17.90 10.16
CA TRP A 27 -21.69 16.50 10.62
C TRP A 27 -22.12 16.29 12.09
N GLU A 28 -22.23 17.39 12.84
CA GLU A 28 -22.62 17.47 14.25
C GLU A 28 -24.07 17.97 14.45
N CYS A 29 -24.83 18.16 13.36
CA CYS A 29 -26.17 18.75 13.45
C CYS A 29 -27.10 17.93 14.36
N THR A 30 -27.65 18.57 15.40
CA THR A 30 -28.52 17.89 16.36
C THR A 30 -29.97 17.86 15.89
N GLU A 31 -30.79 17.05 16.57
CA GLU A 31 -32.22 16.97 16.28
C GLU A 31 -32.94 18.29 16.68
N GLU A 32 -32.44 19.01 17.70
CA GLU A 32 -32.97 20.32 18.12
C GLU A 32 -32.69 21.43 17.10
N GLU A 33 -31.50 21.48 16.49
CA GLU A 33 -31.14 22.51 15.49
C GLU A 33 -32.06 22.47 14.26
N LEU A 34 -32.48 21.27 13.84
CA LEU A 34 -33.44 21.07 12.76
C LEU A 34 -34.85 21.51 13.15
N ILE A 35 -35.26 21.22 14.40
CA ILE A 35 -36.54 21.68 14.94
C ILE A 35 -36.56 23.22 15.03
N GLU A 36 -35.48 23.84 15.51
CA GLU A 36 -35.36 25.29 15.64
C GLU A 36 -35.35 26.01 14.29
N LEU A 37 -34.70 25.44 13.26
CA LEU A 37 -34.76 25.94 11.89
C LEU A 37 -36.18 25.89 11.30
N GLY A 38 -36.97 24.87 11.63
CA GLY A 38 -38.37 24.73 11.17
C GLY A 38 -39.40 25.54 11.96
N LYS A 39 -39.13 25.79 13.25
CA LYS A 39 -40.02 26.44 14.23
C LYS A 39 -40.66 27.77 13.81
N PRO A 40 -40.02 28.67 13.01
CA PRO A 40 -40.66 29.90 12.55
C PRO A 40 -41.81 29.68 11.56
N PHE A 41 -41.83 28.54 10.87
CA PHE A 41 -42.76 28.27 9.76
C PHE A 41 -43.93 27.37 10.16
N GLY A 42 -43.83 26.65 11.27
CA GLY A 42 -44.89 25.77 11.74
C GLY A 42 -44.46 24.77 12.80
N LYS A 43 -45.35 23.81 13.09
CA LYS A 43 -45.07 22.72 14.02
C LYS A 43 -44.39 21.59 13.27
N VAL A 44 -43.10 21.41 13.54
CA VAL A 44 -42.37 20.19 13.16
C VAL A 44 -42.97 19.01 13.95
N VAL A 45 -43.35 17.96 13.23
CA VAL A 45 -43.93 16.71 13.78
C VAL A 45 -42.86 15.66 14.00
N ASN A 46 -41.92 15.57 13.05
CA ASN A 46 -40.93 14.52 13.00
C ASN A 46 -39.66 15.05 12.30
N THR A 47 -38.51 14.53 12.66
CA THR A 47 -37.23 14.85 12.01
C THR A 47 -36.38 13.60 11.84
N LYS A 48 -35.40 13.66 10.93
CA LYS A 48 -34.45 12.57 10.71
C LYS A 48 -33.11 13.15 10.28
N CYS A 49 -32.21 13.35 11.22
CA CYS A 49 -30.85 13.85 11.01
C CYS A 49 -29.89 12.76 10.48
N ASN A 50 -28.69 13.19 10.05
CA ASN A 50 -27.53 12.35 9.73
C ASN A 50 -27.78 11.24 8.69
N VAL A 51 -28.54 11.57 7.64
CA VAL A 51 -28.93 10.67 6.56
C VAL A 51 -27.98 10.77 5.36
N GLY A 52 -27.90 9.69 4.57
CA GLY A 52 -26.96 9.54 3.46
C GLY A 52 -25.57 9.08 3.93
N ALA A 53 -24.74 8.58 3.01
CA ALA A 53 -23.42 8.03 3.33
C ALA A 53 -22.54 9.02 4.12
N ASN A 54 -22.57 10.29 3.72
CA ASN A 54 -21.75 11.36 4.29
C ASN A 54 -22.37 12.00 5.56
N ARG A 55 -23.50 11.47 6.07
CA ARG A 55 -24.29 11.99 7.21
C ARG A 55 -24.65 13.49 7.14
N ASN A 56 -24.60 14.12 5.96
CA ASN A 56 -24.74 15.57 5.78
C ASN A 56 -26.13 16.01 5.26
N GLN A 57 -27.16 15.18 5.51
CA GLN A 57 -28.53 15.38 5.05
C GLN A 57 -29.52 15.10 6.17
N ALA A 58 -30.68 15.73 6.12
CA ALA A 58 -31.78 15.48 7.05
C ALA A 58 -33.14 15.59 6.38
N PHE A 59 -34.18 15.12 7.08
CA PHE A 59 -35.57 15.39 6.73
C PHE A 59 -36.28 16.08 7.90
N ILE A 60 -37.18 17.01 7.58
CA ILE A 60 -38.08 17.70 8.52
C ILE A 60 -39.51 17.49 8.01
N GLU A 61 -40.42 17.05 8.87
CA GLU A 61 -41.85 16.90 8.60
C GLU A 61 -42.65 17.98 9.32
N PHE A 62 -43.47 18.73 8.58
CA PHE A 62 -44.40 19.70 9.14
C PHE A 62 -45.80 19.11 9.30
N ALA A 63 -46.54 19.58 10.31
CA ALA A 63 -47.91 19.16 10.57
C ALA A 63 -48.85 19.41 9.37
N ASP A 64 -48.63 20.51 8.65
CA ASP A 64 -49.40 20.89 7.47
C ASP A 64 -48.52 21.28 6.29
N LEU A 65 -49.02 21.03 5.07
CA LEU A 65 -48.31 21.26 3.81
C LEU A 65 -47.96 22.75 3.62
N ASN A 66 -48.84 23.64 4.06
CA ASN A 66 -48.65 25.08 3.97
C ASN A 66 -47.42 25.57 4.75
N GLN A 67 -47.04 24.89 5.83
CA GLN A 67 -45.88 25.23 6.65
C GLN A 67 -44.56 24.87 5.94
N ALA A 68 -44.51 23.70 5.29
CA ALA A 68 -43.39 23.29 4.45
C ALA A 68 -43.23 24.20 3.21
N ILE A 69 -44.35 24.60 2.60
CA ILE A 69 -44.35 25.59 1.51
C ILE A 69 -43.82 26.94 2.00
N ALA A 70 -44.31 27.45 3.14
CA ALA A 70 -43.87 28.73 3.71
C ALA A 70 -42.35 28.77 3.96
N MET A 71 -41.77 27.68 4.50
CA MET A 71 -40.32 27.57 4.71
C MET A 71 -39.53 27.67 3.40
N ILE A 72 -39.93 26.94 2.36
CA ILE A 72 -39.26 26.99 1.05
C ILE A 72 -39.46 28.34 0.37
N SER A 73 -40.67 28.90 0.37
CA SER A 73 -40.95 30.21 -0.22
C SER A 73 -40.18 31.33 0.48
N TYR A 74 -39.99 31.26 1.81
CA TYR A 74 -39.15 32.19 2.55
C TYR A 74 -37.69 32.11 2.11
N TYR A 75 -37.04 30.93 2.21
CA TYR A 75 -35.62 30.81 1.85
C TYR A 75 -35.32 30.92 0.35
N ALA A 76 -36.34 30.86 -0.52
CA ALA A 76 -36.21 31.14 -1.94
C ALA A 76 -36.44 32.62 -2.32
N SER A 77 -36.92 33.46 -1.40
CA SER A 77 -37.13 34.91 -1.62
C SER A 77 -36.28 35.80 -0.69
N SER A 78 -35.82 35.27 0.43
CA SER A 78 -34.84 35.88 1.35
C SER A 78 -33.48 36.07 0.67
N SER A 79 -32.81 37.20 0.97
CA SER A 79 -31.38 37.40 0.66
C SER A 79 -30.46 36.55 1.54
N GLU A 80 -30.93 36.13 2.71
CA GLU A 80 -30.23 35.23 3.62
C GLU A 80 -30.69 33.78 3.41
N PRO A 81 -29.82 32.88 2.92
CA PRO A 81 -30.16 31.47 2.76
C PRO A 81 -30.20 30.77 4.13
N ALA A 82 -30.93 29.66 4.22
CA ALA A 82 -30.96 28.83 5.43
C ALA A 82 -29.54 28.40 5.84
N GLN A 83 -29.22 28.52 7.12
CA GLN A 83 -27.92 28.16 7.68
C GLN A 83 -28.08 27.38 8.98
N VAL A 84 -27.19 26.40 9.18
CA VAL A 84 -27.04 25.67 10.46
C VAL A 84 -25.55 25.64 10.79
N ARG A 85 -25.19 26.12 12.00
CA ARG A 85 -23.80 26.39 12.42
C ARG A 85 -22.96 27.15 11.36
N GLY A 86 -23.57 28.11 10.66
CA GLY A 86 -22.91 28.90 9.61
C GLY A 86 -22.65 28.17 8.28
N LYS A 87 -23.03 26.89 8.14
CA LYS A 87 -23.06 26.22 6.82
C LYS A 87 -24.40 26.46 6.14
N THR A 88 -24.36 26.83 4.86
CA THR A 88 -25.53 27.02 4.01
C THR A 88 -26.21 25.67 3.73
N VAL A 89 -27.49 25.56 4.08
CA VAL A 89 -28.29 24.33 3.94
C VAL A 89 -29.24 24.47 2.76
N TYR A 90 -29.21 23.50 1.86
CA TYR A 90 -30.10 23.48 0.69
C TYR A 90 -31.39 22.74 1.04
N LEU A 91 -32.54 23.36 0.79
CA LEU A 91 -33.86 22.75 0.95
C LEU A 91 -34.46 22.32 -0.39
N GLN A 92 -35.10 21.16 -0.38
CA GLN A 92 -35.93 20.63 -1.47
C GLN A 92 -37.18 19.99 -0.83
N TYR A 93 -38.29 19.86 -1.55
CA TYR A 93 -39.34 18.92 -1.14
C TYR A 93 -38.80 17.48 -1.13
N SER A 94 -39.41 16.60 -0.34
CA SER A 94 -39.11 15.17 -0.34
C SER A 94 -40.13 14.41 -1.18
N ASN A 95 -39.68 13.38 -1.90
CA ASN A 95 -40.56 12.39 -2.55
C ASN A 95 -41.36 11.53 -1.55
N ARG A 96 -41.16 11.71 -0.23
CA ARG A 96 -41.97 11.07 0.83
C ARG A 96 -43.01 12.06 1.35
N GLN A 97 -44.22 11.57 1.64
CA GLN A 97 -45.27 12.35 2.30
C GLN A 97 -45.05 12.49 3.82
N GLU A 98 -44.39 11.50 4.43
CA GLU A 98 -44.21 11.34 5.89
C GLU A 98 -42.82 10.75 6.21
N ILE A 99 -42.28 11.04 7.40
CA ILE A 99 -41.04 10.46 7.91
C ILE A 99 -41.37 9.23 8.77
N VAL A 100 -41.21 8.05 8.17
CA VAL A 100 -41.21 6.78 8.93
C VAL A 100 -40.01 6.77 9.90
N ASN A 101 -40.30 6.97 11.18
CA ASN A 101 -39.32 7.12 12.26
C ASN A 101 -39.54 6.04 13.34
N ASN A 102 -38.93 4.86 13.17
CA ASN A 102 -39.02 3.72 14.10
C ASN A 102 -38.39 3.97 15.50
N LYS A 103 -38.25 5.22 15.95
CA LYS A 103 -37.72 5.57 17.27
C LYS A 103 -38.80 5.59 18.37
N THR A 104 -40.05 5.90 18.05
CA THR A 104 -41.10 6.20 19.05
C THR A 104 -41.93 5.01 19.52
N THR A 105 -41.72 3.81 18.98
CA THR A 105 -42.50 2.59 19.31
C THR A 105 -41.77 1.59 20.21
N ALA A 106 -40.55 1.90 20.67
CA ALA A 106 -39.63 0.92 21.27
C ALA A 106 -40.06 0.30 22.62
N ASP A 107 -41.02 0.91 23.31
CA ASP A 107 -41.57 0.46 24.60
C ASP A 107 -42.95 -0.21 24.50
N VAL A 108 -43.60 -0.23 23.33
CA VAL A 108 -44.89 -0.91 23.17
C VAL A 108 -44.64 -2.42 22.99
N PRO A 109 -45.22 -3.31 23.84
CA PRO A 109 -45.04 -4.75 23.69
C PRO A 109 -45.50 -5.25 22.32
N GLY A 110 -44.68 -6.11 21.71
CA GLY A 110 -44.94 -6.67 20.38
C GLY A 110 -44.21 -7.99 20.17
N ASN A 111 -44.71 -8.78 19.21
CA ASN A 111 -44.19 -10.10 18.84
C ASN A 111 -42.81 -10.07 18.14
N VAL A 112 -42.31 -8.89 17.78
CA VAL A 112 -40.98 -8.70 17.18
C VAL A 112 -40.07 -7.94 18.14
N LEU A 113 -38.89 -8.52 18.41
CA LEU A 113 -37.84 -7.92 19.21
C LEU A 113 -36.72 -7.37 18.31
N LEU A 114 -36.24 -6.18 18.63
CA LEU A 114 -35.00 -5.61 18.10
C LEU A 114 -33.86 -5.90 19.08
N VAL A 115 -32.96 -6.78 18.66
CA VAL A 115 -31.81 -7.27 19.41
C VAL A 115 -30.55 -6.57 18.87
N THR A 116 -29.86 -5.80 19.69
CA THR A 116 -28.52 -5.28 19.38
C THR A 116 -27.48 -6.16 20.05
N ILE A 117 -26.42 -6.52 19.32
CA ILE A 117 -25.39 -7.45 19.78
C ILE A 117 -24.11 -6.64 20.03
N GLU A 118 -23.77 -6.44 21.30
CA GLU A 118 -22.63 -5.66 21.75
C GLU A 118 -21.40 -6.56 21.95
N GLY A 119 -20.39 -6.42 21.09
CA GLY A 119 -19.12 -7.16 21.15
C GLY A 119 -18.24 -6.85 19.94
N ALA A 120 -16.91 -6.97 20.08
CA ALA A 120 -15.96 -6.65 19.00
C ALA A 120 -16.24 -7.43 17.70
N ASP A 121 -16.65 -8.70 17.88
CA ASP A 121 -16.89 -9.67 16.81
C ASP A 121 -18.38 -9.99 16.64
N ALA A 122 -19.29 -9.13 17.11
CA ALA A 122 -20.75 -9.36 17.09
C ALA A 122 -21.30 -9.77 15.70
N ARG A 123 -20.66 -9.30 14.63
CA ARG A 123 -20.94 -9.64 13.22
C ARG A 123 -20.58 -11.08 12.80
N LEU A 124 -19.95 -11.87 13.68
CA LEU A 124 -19.70 -13.31 13.51
C LEU A 124 -20.75 -14.19 14.21
N VAL A 125 -21.70 -13.62 14.96
CA VAL A 125 -22.83 -14.36 15.53
C VAL A 125 -23.79 -14.77 14.41
N SER A 126 -23.98 -16.07 14.20
CA SER A 126 -24.87 -16.59 13.16
C SER A 126 -26.35 -16.52 13.55
N ILE A 127 -27.23 -16.62 12.56
CA ILE A 127 -28.67 -16.74 12.80
C ILE A 127 -29.00 -18.00 13.60
N ASP A 128 -28.29 -19.10 13.40
CA ASP A 128 -28.58 -20.36 14.08
C ASP A 128 -28.21 -20.31 15.57
N VAL A 129 -27.17 -19.54 15.94
CA VAL A 129 -26.87 -19.21 17.35
C VAL A 129 -27.97 -18.35 17.96
N LEU A 130 -28.47 -17.35 17.23
CA LEU A 130 -29.61 -16.55 17.70
C LEU A 130 -30.88 -17.40 17.84
N HIS A 131 -31.15 -18.27 16.88
CA HIS A 131 -32.28 -19.20 16.94
C HIS A 131 -32.17 -20.09 18.18
N LEU A 132 -31.01 -20.68 18.48
CA LEU A 132 -30.81 -21.52 19.65
C LEU A 132 -30.98 -20.77 21.00
N VAL A 133 -30.63 -19.48 21.03
CA VAL A 133 -30.80 -18.63 22.22
C VAL A 133 -32.25 -18.18 22.42
N PHE A 134 -32.96 -17.85 21.34
CA PHE A 134 -34.34 -17.33 21.41
C PHE A 134 -35.41 -18.43 21.40
N SER A 135 -35.18 -19.59 20.78
CA SER A 135 -36.14 -20.71 20.73
C SER A 135 -36.41 -21.33 22.09
N ALA A 136 -35.49 -21.16 23.05
CA ALA A 136 -35.65 -21.60 24.45
C ALA A 136 -36.84 -20.96 25.18
N PHE A 137 -37.45 -19.90 24.62
CA PHE A 137 -38.63 -19.22 25.17
C PHE A 137 -39.93 -19.56 24.43
N GLY A 138 -39.84 -20.02 23.17
CA GLY A 138 -40.98 -20.34 22.32
C GLY A 138 -40.62 -20.31 20.83
N PHE A 139 -41.58 -20.60 19.95
CA PHE A 139 -41.29 -20.79 18.54
C PHE A 139 -40.97 -19.47 17.81
N VAL A 140 -39.76 -19.38 17.26
CA VAL A 140 -39.29 -18.21 16.51
C VAL A 140 -39.70 -18.34 15.04
N HIS A 141 -40.66 -17.53 14.60
CA HIS A 141 -41.15 -17.54 13.23
C HIS A 141 -40.08 -17.11 12.22
N LYS A 142 -39.39 -15.99 12.49
CA LYS A 142 -38.48 -15.34 11.52
C LYS A 142 -37.32 -14.63 12.24
N ILE A 143 -36.12 -14.69 11.67
CA ILE A 143 -34.95 -13.94 12.12
C ILE A 143 -34.34 -13.20 10.93
N THR A 144 -33.91 -11.94 11.12
CA THR A 144 -33.16 -11.18 10.10
C THR A 144 -32.07 -10.33 10.75
N THR A 145 -30.81 -10.51 10.34
CA THR A 145 -29.65 -9.77 10.84
C THR A 145 -29.19 -8.70 9.86
N PHE A 146 -28.78 -7.54 10.39
CA PHE A 146 -28.33 -6.40 9.61
C PHE A 146 -27.35 -5.56 10.40
N GLU A 147 -26.47 -4.87 9.67
CA GLU A 147 -25.40 -4.06 10.23
C GLU A 147 -25.77 -2.58 10.01
N LYS A 148 -25.81 -1.79 11.09
CA LYS A 148 -26.05 -0.35 11.05
C LYS A 148 -24.84 0.39 11.63
N THR A 149 -24.83 1.71 11.44
CA THR A 149 -23.88 2.64 12.08
C THR A 149 -23.90 2.64 13.61
N ALA A 150 -24.81 1.91 14.25
CA ALA A 150 -24.90 1.69 15.70
C ALA A 150 -24.45 0.28 16.14
N GLY A 151 -23.99 -0.58 15.22
CA GLY A 151 -23.57 -1.95 15.49
C GLY A 151 -24.35 -3.01 14.70
N PHE A 152 -24.08 -4.28 15.03
CA PHE A 152 -24.77 -5.44 14.46
C PHE A 152 -26.08 -5.69 15.22
N GLN A 153 -27.18 -5.81 14.47
CA GLN A 153 -28.54 -5.93 15.02
C GLN A 153 -29.29 -7.09 14.36
N ALA A 154 -30.24 -7.66 15.10
CA ALA A 154 -31.17 -8.67 14.61
C ALA A 154 -32.61 -8.23 14.92
N LEU A 155 -33.54 -8.60 14.04
CA LEU A 155 -34.96 -8.65 14.34
C LEU A 155 -35.36 -10.13 14.51
N VAL A 156 -36.02 -10.44 15.62
CA VAL A 156 -36.48 -11.79 15.99
C VAL A 156 -37.98 -11.72 16.18
N GLN A 157 -38.74 -12.53 15.45
CA GLN A 157 -40.20 -12.59 15.52
C GLN A 157 -40.66 -13.90 16.14
N PHE A 158 -41.47 -13.80 17.19
CA PHE A 158 -42.19 -14.91 17.81
C PHE A 158 -43.62 -15.02 17.27
N SER A 159 -44.28 -16.11 17.65
CA SER A 159 -45.72 -16.35 17.44
C SER A 159 -46.61 -15.24 17.99
N ASP A 160 -46.24 -14.69 19.14
CA ASP A 160 -47.07 -13.83 19.97
C ASP A 160 -46.22 -12.85 20.81
N ALA A 161 -46.88 -11.90 21.47
CA ALA A 161 -46.21 -10.88 22.26
C ALA A 161 -45.80 -11.33 23.68
N GLU A 162 -46.45 -12.33 24.27
CA GLU A 162 -46.13 -12.78 25.64
C GLU A 162 -44.82 -13.58 25.65
N THR A 163 -44.64 -14.49 24.69
CA THR A 163 -43.39 -15.19 24.40
C THR A 163 -42.25 -14.20 24.12
N ALA A 164 -42.51 -13.16 23.31
CA ALA A 164 -41.53 -12.11 23.03
C ALA A 164 -41.16 -11.30 24.29
N THR A 165 -42.12 -10.96 25.14
CA THR A 165 -41.86 -10.32 26.45
C THR A 165 -41.03 -11.22 27.36
N SER A 166 -41.37 -12.50 27.48
CA SER A 166 -40.59 -13.45 28.30
C SER A 166 -39.16 -13.64 27.80
N ALA A 167 -38.96 -13.66 26.48
CA ALA A 167 -37.62 -13.73 25.89
C ALA A 167 -36.81 -12.44 26.14
N LYS A 168 -37.43 -11.26 26.02
CA LYS A 168 -36.81 -9.97 26.35
C LYS A 168 -36.37 -9.92 27.82
N ASP A 169 -37.29 -10.14 28.75
CA ASP A 169 -37.04 -9.96 30.18
C ASP A 169 -36.05 -11.00 30.73
N ALA A 170 -35.91 -12.15 30.07
CA ALA A 170 -34.90 -13.15 30.40
C ALA A 170 -33.52 -12.89 29.78
N LEU A 171 -33.43 -12.34 28.56
CA LEU A 171 -32.17 -12.23 27.81
C LEU A 171 -31.56 -10.81 27.77
N ASP A 172 -32.32 -9.74 28.04
CA ASP A 172 -31.78 -8.38 27.97
C ASP A 172 -30.65 -8.16 28.99
N GLY A 173 -29.56 -7.54 28.53
CA GLY A 173 -28.34 -7.35 29.31
C GLY A 173 -27.52 -8.62 29.59
N ARG A 174 -27.93 -9.80 29.10
CA ARG A 174 -27.16 -11.05 29.25
C ARG A 174 -26.19 -11.29 28.08
N SER A 175 -25.12 -12.02 28.37
CA SER A 175 -24.17 -12.47 27.34
C SER A 175 -24.63 -13.76 26.67
N ILE A 176 -24.37 -13.91 25.37
CA ILE A 176 -24.50 -15.19 24.67
C ILE A 176 -23.53 -16.19 25.34
N PRO A 177 -23.98 -17.39 25.74
CA PRO A 177 -23.11 -18.40 26.34
C PRO A 177 -21.91 -18.72 25.44
N ARG A 178 -20.69 -18.72 26.00
CA ARG A 178 -19.46 -18.77 25.18
C ARG A 178 -19.29 -20.06 24.37
N TYR A 179 -19.94 -21.16 24.75
CA TYR A 179 -19.96 -22.41 23.98
C TYR A 179 -20.86 -22.36 22.72
N LEU A 180 -21.66 -21.31 22.54
CA LEU A 180 -22.42 -21.03 21.32
C LEU A 180 -21.70 -20.06 20.37
N LEU A 181 -20.50 -19.60 20.72
CA LEU A 181 -19.70 -18.68 19.91
C LEU A 181 -18.44 -19.41 19.42
N PRO A 182 -18.00 -19.21 18.16
CA PRO A 182 -16.69 -19.68 17.72
C PRO A 182 -15.58 -19.10 18.62
N GLU A 183 -14.52 -19.87 18.88
CA GLU A 183 -13.54 -19.55 19.95
C GLU A 183 -12.88 -18.17 19.81
N HIS A 184 -12.67 -17.75 18.55
CA HIS A 184 -12.09 -16.48 18.14
C HIS A 184 -13.03 -15.27 18.27
N VAL A 185 -14.30 -15.47 18.64
CA VAL A 185 -15.29 -14.39 18.83
C VAL A 185 -15.24 -13.89 20.28
N GLY A 186 -15.13 -12.58 20.49
CA GLY A 186 -15.23 -11.95 21.82
C GLY A 186 -16.59 -12.21 22.51
N PRO A 187 -16.69 -12.04 23.85
CA PRO A 187 -17.97 -12.17 24.55
C PRO A 187 -18.99 -11.15 24.01
N CYS A 188 -20.13 -11.64 23.52
CA CYS A 188 -21.19 -10.83 22.94
C CYS A 188 -22.37 -10.68 23.91
N THR A 189 -22.84 -9.46 24.11
CA THR A 189 -23.93 -9.11 25.04
C THR A 189 -25.18 -8.66 24.28
N LEU A 190 -26.36 -9.05 24.74
CA LEU A 190 -27.64 -8.74 24.09
C LEU A 190 -28.28 -7.50 24.72
N ARG A 191 -28.78 -6.61 23.86
CA ARG A 191 -29.63 -5.45 24.21
C ARG A 191 -30.95 -5.57 23.47
N ILE A 192 -32.07 -5.71 24.18
CA ILE A 192 -33.35 -6.14 23.58
C ILE A 192 -34.44 -5.10 23.83
N THR A 193 -35.04 -4.61 22.73
CA THR A 193 -36.12 -3.62 22.72
C THR A 193 -37.27 -4.11 21.85
N TYR A 194 -38.47 -3.54 21.97
CA TYR A 194 -39.57 -3.91 21.07
C TYR A 194 -39.38 -3.25 19.70
N SER A 195 -39.72 -3.98 18.65
CA SER A 195 -39.65 -3.50 17.27
C SER A 195 -40.97 -2.86 16.85
N GLY A 196 -40.91 -1.74 16.12
CA GLY A 196 -42.08 -1.14 15.46
C GLY A 196 -42.63 -1.93 14.25
N HIS A 197 -42.05 -3.09 13.93
CA HIS A 197 -42.57 -4.03 12.92
C HIS A 197 -43.42 -5.10 13.59
N SER A 198 -44.62 -5.36 13.06
CA SER A 198 -45.51 -6.46 13.50
C SER A 198 -45.26 -7.80 12.78
N ASP A 199 -44.61 -7.76 11.61
CA ASP A 199 -44.20 -8.93 10.83
C ASP A 199 -42.90 -8.64 10.07
N LEU A 200 -42.06 -9.67 9.85
CA LEU A 200 -40.82 -9.58 9.08
C LEU A 200 -41.00 -10.15 7.67
N SER A 201 -40.64 -9.37 6.64
CA SER A 201 -40.72 -9.80 5.24
C SER A 201 -39.42 -10.48 4.77
N VAL A 202 -39.22 -11.75 5.10
CA VAL A 202 -38.12 -12.57 4.56
C VAL A 202 -38.47 -12.99 3.14
N LYS A 203 -37.66 -12.57 2.15
CA LYS A 203 -37.88 -12.90 0.71
C LYS A 203 -37.06 -14.08 0.21
N PHE A 204 -36.00 -14.43 0.92
CA PHE A 204 -35.05 -15.47 0.57
C PHE A 204 -34.50 -16.10 1.85
N GLN A 205 -34.31 -17.42 1.88
CA GLN A 205 -33.59 -18.08 2.97
C GLN A 205 -32.10 -17.70 2.86
N SER A 206 -31.50 -17.17 3.93
CA SER A 206 -30.09 -16.78 3.95
C SER A 206 -29.44 -16.75 5.33
N HIS A 207 -28.10 -16.76 5.34
CA HIS A 207 -27.29 -16.58 6.56
C HIS A 207 -27.51 -15.21 7.26
N ARG A 208 -28.26 -14.28 6.64
CA ARG A 208 -28.75 -13.03 7.26
C ARG A 208 -30.28 -12.89 7.31
N SER A 209 -31.05 -13.88 6.85
CA SER A 209 -32.51 -13.88 6.93
C SER A 209 -33.10 -15.29 6.83
N ARG A 210 -33.64 -15.84 7.91
CA ARG A 210 -34.30 -17.15 7.92
C ARG A 210 -35.78 -17.00 8.27
N ASP A 211 -36.63 -17.69 7.53
CA ASP A 211 -38.05 -17.87 7.84
C ASP A 211 -38.28 -19.34 8.22
N TYR A 212 -38.65 -19.59 9.47
CA TYR A 212 -38.90 -20.93 9.99
C TYR A 212 -40.36 -21.37 9.79
N THR A 213 -41.23 -20.47 9.30
CA THR A 213 -42.62 -20.77 8.94
C THR A 213 -42.81 -21.16 7.47
N ASN A 214 -41.90 -20.73 6.58
CA ASN A 214 -41.97 -21.02 5.15
C ASN A 214 -40.67 -21.66 4.60
N PRO A 215 -40.55 -23.00 4.63
CA PRO A 215 -39.39 -23.71 4.08
C PRO A 215 -39.27 -23.62 2.55
N TYR A 216 -40.31 -23.18 1.84
CA TYR A 216 -40.33 -23.07 0.37
C TYR A 216 -39.80 -21.74 -0.18
N LEU A 217 -39.38 -20.81 0.70
CA LEU A 217 -38.73 -19.57 0.25
C LEU A 217 -37.39 -19.87 -0.45
N PRO A 218 -37.11 -19.27 -1.62
CA PRO A 218 -35.91 -19.57 -2.38
C PRO A 218 -34.64 -19.24 -1.57
N VAL A 219 -33.69 -20.17 -1.57
CA VAL A 219 -32.36 -19.97 -0.96
C VAL A 219 -31.59 -18.94 -1.78
N ALA A 220 -31.06 -17.90 -1.15
CA ALA A 220 -30.21 -16.94 -1.85
C ALA A 220 -28.92 -17.62 -2.34
N PRO A 221 -28.31 -17.21 -3.48
CA PRO A 221 -27.03 -17.78 -3.90
C PRO A 221 -25.94 -17.68 -2.81
N SER A 222 -25.91 -16.54 -2.10
CA SER A 222 -25.08 -16.28 -0.91
C SER A 222 -25.52 -17.02 0.38
N ALA A 223 -26.32 -18.09 0.25
CA ALA A 223 -26.82 -18.90 1.35
C ALA A 223 -26.69 -20.40 1.14
N VAL A 224 -26.56 -20.86 -0.11
CA VAL A 224 -26.15 -22.25 -0.41
C VAL A 224 -24.79 -22.54 0.26
N GLU A 225 -23.89 -21.57 0.19
CA GLU A 225 -22.57 -21.52 0.87
C GLU A 225 -22.65 -21.49 2.42
N GLY A 226 -23.84 -21.34 3.00
CA GLY A 226 -24.03 -21.09 4.43
C GLY A 226 -24.40 -22.33 5.25
N SER A 227 -24.58 -23.49 4.62
CA SER A 227 -25.03 -24.73 5.29
C SER A 227 -24.18 -25.96 5.01
N GLY A 228 -23.29 -25.92 4.01
CA GLY A 228 -22.10 -26.76 4.01
C GLY A 228 -21.17 -26.33 5.16
N GLN A 229 -20.39 -27.27 5.69
CA GLN A 229 -19.29 -26.93 6.59
C GLN A 229 -18.38 -25.93 5.89
N ALA A 230 -18.00 -24.85 6.58
CA ALA A 230 -16.83 -24.07 6.18
C ALA A 230 -15.61 -24.95 6.41
N MET A 231 -15.29 -25.80 5.43
CA MET A 231 -14.10 -26.64 5.44
C MET A 231 -12.91 -25.70 5.59
N VAL A 232 -12.27 -25.73 6.76
CA VAL A 232 -11.03 -24.99 6.98
C VAL A 232 -9.96 -25.80 6.27
N GLY A 233 -9.29 -25.23 5.26
CA GLY A 233 -8.16 -25.89 4.61
C GLY A 233 -7.00 -26.08 5.57
N LEU A 234 -5.99 -26.86 5.17
CA LEU A 234 -4.76 -27.10 5.95
C LEU A 234 -4.05 -25.78 6.35
N ASP A 235 -4.30 -24.74 5.57
CA ASP A 235 -3.88 -23.35 5.69
C ASP A 235 -4.47 -22.59 6.90
N GLY A 236 -5.62 -23.03 7.44
CA GLY A 236 -6.48 -22.18 8.28
C GLY A 236 -7.37 -21.22 7.47
N LYS A 237 -7.21 -21.15 6.13
CA LYS A 237 -8.11 -20.43 5.23
C LYS A 237 -9.47 -21.17 5.16
N ARG A 238 -10.55 -20.38 5.12
CA ARG A 238 -11.91 -20.85 4.85
C ARG A 238 -11.99 -21.34 3.40
N LEU A 239 -12.44 -22.58 3.13
CA LEU A 239 -12.81 -22.94 1.76
C LEU A 239 -13.91 -21.99 1.30
N GLU A 240 -13.64 -21.35 0.18
CA GLU A 240 -14.62 -20.65 -0.61
C GLU A 240 -15.30 -21.68 -1.51
N THR A 241 -16.62 -21.61 -1.63
CA THR A 241 -17.40 -22.45 -2.56
C THR A 241 -16.91 -22.26 -3.99
N GLU A 242 -16.51 -23.35 -4.64
CA GLU A 242 -15.95 -23.30 -5.99
C GLU A 242 -16.97 -22.72 -6.98
N SER A 243 -16.49 -21.83 -7.85
CA SER A 243 -17.29 -21.13 -8.86
C SER A 243 -16.52 -21.03 -10.17
N ASN A 244 -17.24 -21.15 -11.28
CA ASN A 244 -16.71 -20.89 -12.62
C ASN A 244 -16.37 -19.41 -12.85
N VAL A 245 -16.69 -18.52 -11.90
CA VAL A 245 -16.29 -17.11 -11.90
C VAL A 245 -15.31 -16.82 -10.77
N LEU A 246 -14.13 -16.33 -11.12
CA LEU A 246 -13.12 -15.82 -10.17
C LEU A 246 -13.31 -14.33 -9.96
N LEU A 247 -13.09 -13.88 -8.72
CA LEU A 247 -12.90 -12.48 -8.34
C LEU A 247 -11.42 -12.24 -8.09
N ALA A 248 -10.77 -11.54 -9.01
CA ALA A 248 -9.42 -11.05 -8.85
C ALA A 248 -9.42 -9.68 -8.15
N SER A 249 -8.66 -9.54 -7.08
CA SER A 249 -8.27 -8.26 -6.47
C SER A 249 -6.81 -8.00 -6.80
N ILE A 250 -6.49 -6.80 -7.30
CA ILE A 250 -5.13 -6.45 -7.75
C ILE A 250 -4.52 -5.48 -6.73
N GLU A 251 -3.54 -5.97 -5.98
CA GLU A 251 -2.78 -5.22 -4.97
C GLU A 251 -1.44 -4.72 -5.53
N ASN A 252 -0.81 -3.75 -4.85
CA ASN A 252 0.43 -3.11 -5.32
C ASN A 252 0.35 -2.59 -6.78
N MET A 253 -0.76 -1.91 -7.11
CA MET A 253 -1.00 -1.27 -8.40
C MET A 253 0.02 -0.14 -8.66
N GLN A 254 1.09 -0.45 -9.38
CA GLN A 254 2.07 0.52 -9.88
C GLN A 254 2.01 0.66 -11.42
N TYR A 255 1.52 -0.37 -12.12
CA TYR A 255 1.29 -0.38 -13.55
C TYR A 255 -0.21 -0.51 -13.86
N ALA A 256 -0.65 0.06 -14.97
CA ALA A 256 -2.07 0.11 -15.35
C ALA A 256 -2.51 -1.21 -16.02
N VAL A 257 -2.99 -2.17 -15.22
CA VAL A 257 -3.59 -3.42 -15.72
C VAL A 257 -4.80 -3.10 -16.59
N THR A 258 -4.84 -3.66 -17.81
CA THR A 258 -5.96 -3.53 -18.75
C THR A 258 -6.77 -4.81 -18.84
N LEU A 259 -7.96 -4.73 -19.46
CA LEU A 259 -8.82 -5.90 -19.69
C LEU A 259 -8.15 -6.95 -20.59
N ASP A 260 -7.37 -6.52 -21.59
CA ASP A 260 -6.64 -7.43 -22.48
C ASP A 260 -5.41 -8.07 -21.79
N VAL A 261 -4.76 -7.39 -20.84
CA VAL A 261 -3.72 -7.99 -19.97
C VAL A 261 -4.33 -9.08 -19.08
N LEU A 262 -5.49 -8.81 -18.45
CA LEU A 262 -6.21 -9.85 -17.69
C LEU A 262 -6.64 -11.01 -18.59
N HIS A 263 -7.13 -10.74 -19.80
CA HIS A 263 -7.45 -11.80 -20.76
C HIS A 263 -6.22 -12.65 -21.10
N MET A 264 -5.05 -12.04 -21.31
CA MET A 264 -3.80 -12.75 -21.58
C MET A 264 -3.40 -13.67 -20.41
N VAL A 265 -3.36 -13.14 -19.19
CA VAL A 265 -2.97 -13.88 -17.97
C VAL A 265 -3.92 -15.05 -17.67
N PHE A 266 -5.23 -14.83 -17.75
CA PHE A 266 -6.21 -15.87 -17.43
C PHE A 266 -6.43 -16.88 -18.58
N SER A 267 -6.25 -16.49 -19.85
CA SER A 267 -6.40 -17.43 -20.98
C SER A 267 -5.35 -18.55 -21.01
N ALA A 268 -4.26 -18.42 -20.25
CA ALA A 268 -3.24 -19.47 -20.14
C ALA A 268 -3.77 -20.78 -19.53
N PHE A 269 -4.87 -20.73 -18.77
CA PHE A 269 -5.44 -21.89 -18.07
C PHE A 269 -6.67 -22.47 -18.79
N GLY A 270 -7.28 -21.72 -19.70
CA GLY A 270 -8.43 -22.14 -20.49
C GLY A 270 -9.17 -20.97 -21.12
N PRO A 271 -10.16 -21.22 -22.00
CA PRO A 271 -10.86 -20.16 -22.72
C PRO A 271 -11.72 -19.31 -21.78
N VAL A 272 -11.35 -18.05 -21.59
CA VAL A 272 -12.14 -17.09 -20.80
C VAL A 272 -13.40 -16.69 -21.57
N GLN A 273 -14.58 -16.84 -20.95
CA GLN A 273 -15.85 -16.42 -21.55
C GLN A 273 -16.10 -14.92 -21.42
N LYS A 274 -15.89 -14.35 -20.22
CA LYS A 274 -16.32 -12.97 -19.89
C LYS A 274 -15.39 -12.35 -18.85
N ILE A 275 -15.06 -11.07 -19.01
CA ILE A 275 -14.26 -10.28 -18.04
C ILE A 275 -15.00 -8.98 -17.71
N ALA A 276 -15.07 -8.59 -16.43
CA ALA A 276 -15.63 -7.32 -15.98
C ALA A 276 -14.81 -6.69 -14.84
N MET A 277 -14.19 -5.53 -15.10
CA MET A 277 -13.33 -4.76 -14.19
C MET A 277 -14.08 -3.62 -13.50
N PHE A 278 -13.79 -3.37 -12.23
CA PHE A 278 -14.39 -2.31 -11.42
C PHE A 278 -13.47 -1.91 -10.25
N ASP A 279 -13.56 -0.67 -9.80
CA ASP A 279 -12.80 -0.18 -8.64
C ASP A 279 -13.63 -0.38 -7.37
N LYS A 280 -13.00 -0.82 -6.28
CA LYS A 280 -13.66 -1.07 -4.99
C LYS A 280 -12.71 -0.75 -3.85
N ASN A 281 -13.15 0.12 -2.93
CA ASN A 281 -12.35 0.59 -1.79
C ASN A 281 -10.97 1.18 -2.16
N GLY A 282 -10.79 1.66 -3.39
CA GLY A 282 -9.51 2.16 -3.92
C GLY A 282 -8.62 1.10 -4.57
N GLY A 283 -8.95 -0.19 -4.47
CA GLY A 283 -8.30 -1.27 -5.21
C GLY A 283 -9.00 -1.56 -6.55
N LEU A 284 -8.23 -1.97 -7.55
CA LEU A 284 -8.79 -2.48 -8.82
C LEU A 284 -9.18 -3.94 -8.64
N GLN A 285 -10.40 -4.30 -9.04
CA GLN A 285 -10.92 -5.67 -9.01
C GLN A 285 -11.48 -6.07 -10.38
N ALA A 286 -11.48 -7.37 -10.66
CA ALA A 286 -12.04 -7.94 -11.87
C ALA A 286 -12.77 -9.25 -11.60
N LEU A 287 -13.85 -9.49 -12.33
CA LEU A 287 -14.53 -10.78 -12.40
C LEU A 287 -14.16 -11.46 -13.72
N ILE A 288 -13.72 -12.71 -13.66
CA ILE A 288 -13.30 -13.53 -14.80
C ILE A 288 -14.13 -14.81 -14.81
N GLN A 289 -14.84 -15.08 -15.90
CA GLN A 289 -15.69 -16.27 -16.04
C GLN A 289 -15.06 -17.28 -17.01
N TYR A 290 -14.95 -18.53 -16.56
CA TYR A 290 -14.63 -19.71 -17.35
C TYR A 290 -15.90 -20.51 -17.71
N PRO A 291 -15.84 -21.39 -18.73
CA PRO A 291 -16.98 -22.24 -19.11
C PRO A 291 -17.35 -23.29 -18.05
N ASP A 292 -16.40 -23.67 -17.19
CA ASP A 292 -16.55 -24.72 -16.19
C ASP A 292 -15.77 -24.37 -14.90
N THR A 293 -16.09 -25.08 -13.82
CA THR A 293 -15.49 -24.85 -12.51
C THR A 293 -14.05 -25.41 -12.40
N GLN A 294 -13.69 -26.47 -13.13
CA GLN A 294 -12.36 -27.08 -13.02
C GLN A 294 -11.28 -26.16 -13.60
N THR A 295 -11.56 -25.56 -14.76
CA THR A 295 -10.71 -24.49 -15.34
C THR A 295 -10.53 -23.31 -14.37
N ALA A 296 -11.59 -22.94 -13.65
CA ALA A 296 -11.52 -21.87 -12.64
C ALA A 296 -10.71 -22.27 -11.39
N VAL A 297 -10.78 -23.54 -10.95
CA VAL A 297 -9.95 -24.08 -9.86
C VAL A 297 -8.47 -24.04 -10.26
N VAL A 298 -8.10 -24.62 -11.40
CA VAL A 298 -6.72 -24.65 -11.90
C VAL A 298 -6.15 -23.23 -12.07
N ALA A 299 -6.92 -22.31 -12.65
CA ALA A 299 -6.52 -20.92 -12.78
C ALA A 299 -6.32 -20.22 -11.42
N LYS A 300 -7.14 -20.53 -10.41
CA LYS A 300 -7.01 -19.95 -9.07
C LYS A 300 -5.76 -20.46 -8.37
N GLU A 301 -5.54 -21.77 -8.37
CA GLU A 301 -4.38 -22.40 -7.71
C GLU A 301 -3.05 -21.95 -8.32
N ALA A 302 -3.02 -21.70 -9.64
CA ALA A 302 -1.82 -21.26 -10.34
C ALA A 302 -1.56 -19.73 -10.26
N LEU A 303 -2.58 -18.88 -10.10
CA LEU A 303 -2.43 -17.42 -10.12
C LEU A 303 -2.60 -16.73 -8.75
N GLU A 304 -3.14 -17.40 -7.73
CA GLU A 304 -3.22 -16.84 -6.37
C GLU A 304 -1.81 -16.41 -5.89
N GLY A 305 -1.69 -15.17 -5.44
CA GLY A 305 -0.46 -14.59 -4.95
C GLY A 305 0.60 -14.22 -6.01
N HIS A 306 0.39 -14.54 -7.29
CA HIS A 306 1.32 -14.18 -8.37
C HIS A 306 1.18 -12.71 -8.77
N CYS A 307 2.22 -12.16 -9.40
CA CYS A 307 2.26 -10.76 -9.86
C CYS A 307 2.06 -10.70 -11.37
N ILE A 308 1.26 -9.74 -11.85
CA ILE A 308 1.03 -9.53 -13.29
C ILE A 308 2.29 -8.99 -13.99
N TYR A 309 3.15 -8.28 -13.24
CA TYR A 309 4.42 -7.75 -13.72
C TYR A 309 5.56 -8.14 -12.76
N ASP A 310 6.74 -8.39 -13.33
CA ASP A 310 7.95 -8.70 -12.58
C ASP A 310 8.37 -7.58 -11.62
N GLY A 311 9.13 -7.93 -10.58
CA GLY A 311 9.48 -7.02 -9.48
C GLY A 311 8.45 -6.94 -8.35
N GLY A 312 7.33 -7.67 -8.46
CA GLY A 312 6.33 -7.80 -7.39
C GLY A 312 5.14 -6.84 -7.48
N PHE A 313 4.86 -6.31 -8.67
CA PHE A 313 3.81 -5.31 -8.90
C PHE A 313 2.52 -5.93 -9.44
N CYS A 314 1.38 -5.31 -9.11
CA CYS A 314 0.05 -5.78 -9.52
C CYS A 314 -0.18 -7.25 -9.12
N LYS A 315 -0.05 -7.53 -7.82
CA LYS A 315 -0.22 -8.86 -7.22
C LYS A 315 -1.70 -9.28 -7.23
N LEU A 316 -1.98 -10.47 -7.73
CA LEU A 316 -3.29 -11.08 -7.75
C LEU A 316 -3.62 -11.72 -6.40
N HIS A 317 -4.80 -11.40 -5.88
CA HIS A 317 -5.48 -12.20 -4.86
C HIS A 317 -6.81 -12.69 -5.43
N LEU A 318 -6.99 -14.01 -5.48
CA LEU A 318 -8.09 -14.65 -6.21
C LEU A 318 -9.06 -15.35 -5.25
N SER A 319 -10.30 -14.86 -5.21
CA SER A 319 -11.42 -15.50 -4.52
C SER A 319 -12.40 -16.14 -5.52
N TYR A 320 -13.14 -17.18 -5.14
CA TYR A 320 -14.31 -17.58 -5.91
C TYR A 320 -15.43 -16.52 -5.78
N SER A 321 -16.12 -16.24 -6.88
CA SER A 321 -17.21 -15.28 -6.91
C SER A 321 -18.57 -15.95 -6.72
N ARG A 322 -19.43 -15.29 -5.95
CA ARG A 322 -20.86 -15.64 -5.76
C ARG A 322 -21.71 -15.49 -7.03
N HIS A 323 -21.15 -14.97 -8.11
CA HIS A 323 -21.78 -14.96 -9.42
C HIS A 323 -21.42 -16.26 -10.15
N THR A 324 -22.41 -16.95 -10.71
CA THR A 324 -22.21 -18.12 -11.60
C THR A 324 -22.20 -17.75 -13.08
N ASP A 325 -22.64 -16.52 -13.40
CA ASP A 325 -22.62 -15.94 -14.75
C ASP A 325 -22.48 -14.41 -14.66
N LEU A 326 -21.76 -13.81 -15.61
CA LEU A 326 -21.55 -12.37 -15.74
C LEU A 326 -22.46 -11.79 -16.84
N SER A 327 -23.35 -10.89 -16.46
CA SER A 327 -24.28 -10.22 -17.39
C SER A 327 -23.64 -9.00 -18.07
N ILE A 328 -22.69 -9.23 -18.99
CA ILE A 328 -22.07 -8.15 -19.75
C ILE A 328 -23.03 -7.68 -20.85
N LYS A 329 -23.48 -6.42 -20.78
CA LYS A 329 -24.47 -5.85 -21.71
C LYS A 329 -23.86 -5.10 -22.88
N VAL A 330 -22.61 -4.65 -22.76
CA VAL A 330 -21.90 -3.82 -23.73
C VAL A 330 -20.41 -4.14 -23.65
N ASN A 331 -19.80 -4.56 -24.76
CA ASN A 331 -18.35 -4.72 -24.84
C ASN A 331 -17.67 -3.35 -24.84
N ASN A 332 -16.81 -3.11 -23.85
CA ASN A 332 -16.09 -1.86 -23.63
C ASN A 332 -14.78 -2.12 -22.86
N ASP A 333 -13.98 -1.07 -22.71
CA ASP A 333 -12.63 -1.05 -22.14
C ASP A 333 -12.53 -1.62 -20.69
N ARG A 334 -13.66 -1.79 -19.99
CA ARG A 334 -13.76 -2.42 -18.67
C ARG A 334 -14.60 -3.70 -18.60
N SER A 335 -15.40 -4.03 -19.61
CA SER A 335 -16.15 -5.29 -19.61
C SER A 335 -16.35 -5.85 -21.01
N ARG A 336 -16.01 -7.12 -21.22
CA ARG A 336 -16.03 -7.77 -22.54
C ARG A 336 -16.48 -9.22 -22.43
N ASP A 337 -17.49 -9.55 -23.22
CA ASP A 337 -17.94 -10.91 -23.50
C ASP A 337 -17.21 -11.42 -24.75
N TYR A 338 -16.51 -12.55 -24.60
CA TYR A 338 -15.73 -13.23 -25.63
C TYR A 338 -16.50 -14.39 -26.28
N THR A 339 -17.68 -14.75 -25.76
CA THR A 339 -18.57 -15.75 -26.37
C THR A 339 -19.35 -15.19 -27.56
N ILE A 340 -19.41 -13.86 -27.68
CA ILE A 340 -20.08 -13.14 -28.77
C ILE A 340 -19.01 -12.68 -29.79
N PRO A 341 -19.05 -13.14 -31.06
CA PRO A 341 -18.09 -12.70 -32.06
C PRO A 341 -18.24 -11.20 -32.36
N ASN A 342 -17.11 -10.49 -32.44
CA ASN A 342 -16.99 -9.03 -32.51
C ASN A 342 -18.01 -8.34 -33.45
N THR A 343 -19.09 -7.80 -32.88
CA THR A 343 -19.78 -6.65 -33.48
C THR A 343 -18.85 -5.43 -33.40
N PRO A 344 -18.67 -4.65 -34.47
CA PRO A 344 -17.85 -3.44 -34.42
C PRO A 344 -18.41 -2.43 -33.40
N ILE A 345 -17.56 -1.55 -32.88
CA ILE A 345 -17.91 -0.56 -31.86
C ILE A 345 -18.94 0.43 -32.43
N VAL A 346 -20.23 0.18 -32.18
CA VAL A 346 -21.31 1.09 -32.56
C VAL A 346 -21.36 2.25 -31.57
N ASN A 347 -21.09 3.46 -32.07
CA ASN A 347 -21.33 4.70 -31.33
C ASN A 347 -22.83 4.88 -31.04
N ALA A 348 -23.26 4.48 -29.84
CA ALA A 348 -24.61 4.70 -29.35
C ALA A 348 -24.86 6.19 -29.03
N GLN A 349 -25.13 6.99 -30.08
CA GLN A 349 -25.70 8.32 -29.90
C GLN A 349 -27.09 8.21 -29.26
N PRO A 350 -27.39 8.92 -28.16
CA PRO A 350 -28.76 9.06 -27.67
C PRO A 350 -29.52 10.05 -28.58
N SER A 351 -30.16 9.52 -29.63
CA SER A 351 -31.11 10.29 -30.42
C SER A 351 -32.41 10.47 -29.64
N ILE A 352 -32.82 11.74 -29.47
CA ILE A 352 -34.20 12.24 -29.44
C ILE A 352 -34.08 13.74 -29.65
N PHE A 353 -34.29 14.19 -30.89
CA PHE A 353 -34.58 15.58 -31.20
C PHE A 353 -35.98 15.58 -31.82
N GLY A 354 -36.90 16.35 -31.25
CA GLY A 354 -38.28 16.37 -31.71
C GLY A 354 -38.42 17.13 -33.02
N GLN A 355 -39.00 16.46 -34.02
CA GLN A 355 -39.84 17.03 -35.09
C GLN A 355 -39.39 18.37 -35.72
N GLN A 356 -38.94 18.32 -36.98
CA GLN A 356 -39.76 18.79 -38.11
C GLN A 356 -39.22 18.30 -39.46
N SER A 357 -40.06 18.36 -40.48
CA SER A 357 -39.91 17.71 -41.80
C SER A 357 -39.44 18.65 -42.91
N VAL A 358 -38.76 18.12 -43.93
CA VAL A 358 -39.10 18.21 -45.37
C VAL A 358 -38.20 17.22 -46.16
N SER A 359 -38.52 16.91 -47.42
CA SER A 359 -38.10 15.69 -48.14
C SER A 359 -37.20 15.92 -49.39
N MET A 360 -36.69 14.80 -49.93
CA MET A 360 -36.25 14.52 -51.32
C MET A 360 -34.73 14.47 -51.67
N MET A 361 -34.33 13.31 -52.23
CA MET A 361 -33.38 13.02 -53.34
C MET A 361 -31.96 13.68 -53.36
N GLY A 362 -30.87 13.03 -53.80
CA GLY A 362 -30.62 11.65 -54.28
C GLY A 362 -29.15 11.50 -54.79
N PRO A 363 -28.50 10.31 -54.81
CA PRO A 363 -27.03 10.19 -54.89
C PRO A 363 -26.43 9.49 -56.15
N SER A 364 -25.10 9.60 -56.33
CA SER A 364 -24.28 8.85 -57.33
C SER A 364 -22.84 8.60 -56.81
N GLN A 365 -22.37 7.34 -56.65
CA GLN A 365 -21.50 6.54 -57.58
C GLN A 365 -20.00 6.95 -57.60
N GLN A 366 -18.98 6.06 -57.69
CA GLN A 366 -18.91 4.58 -57.78
C GLN A 366 -17.52 4.01 -57.31
N PRO A 367 -17.34 2.66 -57.13
CA PRO A 367 -16.12 2.00 -56.62
C PRO A 367 -15.55 0.85 -57.52
N PHE A 368 -14.59 0.05 -57.01
CA PHE A 368 -14.29 -1.40 -57.29
C PHE A 368 -13.15 -1.86 -56.32
N TYR A 369 -12.81 -3.13 -56.01
CA TYR A 369 -13.28 -4.52 -56.31
C TYR A 369 -13.48 -5.29 -54.94
N GLY A 370 -13.55 -6.62 -54.72
CA GLY A 370 -13.23 -7.88 -55.42
C GLY A 370 -11.82 -8.42 -55.07
N SER A 371 -11.54 -9.70 -54.72
CA SER A 371 -12.31 -10.95 -54.52
C SER A 371 -11.55 -11.84 -53.48
N GLN A 372 -12.03 -12.87 -52.76
CA GLN A 372 -12.90 -14.06 -53.01
C GLN A 372 -12.30 -15.13 -53.95
N ALA A 373 -12.40 -16.46 -53.73
CA ALA A 373 -12.86 -17.35 -52.62
C ALA A 373 -12.37 -18.82 -52.92
N GLY A 374 -12.49 -19.91 -52.13
CA GLY A 374 -13.08 -20.23 -50.81
C GLY A 374 -13.38 -21.76 -50.67
N TRP A 375 -14.28 -22.17 -49.75
CA TRP A 375 -15.07 -23.43 -49.71
C TRP A 375 -14.48 -24.79 -49.18
N GLY A 376 -15.10 -25.33 -48.09
CA GLY A 376 -15.20 -26.77 -47.74
C GLY A 376 -14.07 -27.40 -46.89
N THR A 377 -14.27 -28.39 -46.00
CA THR A 377 -15.47 -29.11 -45.49
C THR A 377 -15.27 -29.58 -44.01
N ALA A 378 -16.15 -30.40 -43.42
CA ALA A 378 -16.31 -30.62 -41.96
C ALA A 378 -15.69 -31.95 -41.40
N PRO A 379 -15.51 -32.10 -40.06
CA PRO A 379 -14.84 -33.25 -39.39
C PRO A 379 -15.87 -34.32 -38.88
N PRO A 380 -15.49 -35.50 -38.30
CA PRO A 380 -15.04 -35.58 -36.88
C PRO A 380 -14.09 -36.75 -36.46
N ALA A 381 -13.54 -36.63 -35.23
CA ALA A 381 -13.20 -37.66 -34.23
C ALA A 381 -12.13 -38.78 -34.47
N ALA A 382 -11.37 -39.06 -33.38
CA ALA A 382 -11.11 -40.39 -32.76
C ALA A 382 -9.62 -40.82 -32.48
N ILE A 383 -9.37 -41.13 -31.19
CA ILE A 383 -8.64 -42.33 -30.67
C ILE A 383 -7.07 -42.34 -30.53
N ASP A 384 -6.65 -42.26 -29.25
CA ASP A 384 -5.64 -43.10 -28.52
C ASP A 384 -4.12 -42.85 -28.39
N LYS A 385 -3.67 -43.06 -27.12
CA LYS A 385 -2.34 -43.49 -26.59
C LYS A 385 -1.24 -42.41 -26.60
N VAL A 386 -0.24 -42.39 -25.68
CA VAL A 386 0.59 -43.47 -25.09
C VAL A 386 1.09 -43.15 -23.65
N ILE A 387 0.85 -44.07 -22.68
CA ILE A 387 1.75 -44.64 -21.61
C ILE A 387 2.66 -43.66 -20.78
N LEU A 388 2.72 -43.67 -19.42
CA LEU A 388 3.25 -44.74 -18.53
C LEU A 388 2.74 -44.72 -17.06
N LEU A 389 2.97 -45.84 -16.35
CA LEU A 389 2.64 -46.26 -14.96
C LEU A 389 3.14 -45.31 -13.82
N VAL A 390 2.73 -45.40 -12.53
CA VAL A 390 2.73 -46.57 -11.60
C VAL A 390 1.68 -46.50 -10.44
N ALA A 391 0.84 -47.55 -10.33
CA ALA A 391 0.36 -48.34 -9.16
C ALA A 391 0.00 -47.71 -7.77
N LEU A 392 -0.91 -48.25 -6.93
CA LEU A 392 -1.98 -49.31 -6.97
C LEU A 392 -2.94 -49.09 -5.73
N PRO A 393 -4.06 -49.83 -5.52
CA PRO A 393 -5.30 -49.26 -4.96
C PRO A 393 -5.83 -49.94 -3.67
N SER A 394 -7.07 -49.57 -3.25
CA SER A 394 -7.94 -50.38 -2.38
C SER A 394 -9.44 -50.22 -2.73
N HIS A 395 -10.27 -51.13 -2.23
CA HIS A 395 -11.68 -51.34 -2.61
C HIS A 395 -12.50 -51.80 -1.35
N ILE A 396 -13.83 -52.01 -1.32
CA ILE A 396 -14.83 -52.27 -2.39
C ILE A 396 -16.26 -51.88 -1.93
N HIS A 397 -17.30 -52.43 -2.59
CA HIS A 397 -18.73 -52.59 -2.24
C HIS A 397 -19.15 -52.57 -0.74
N SER A 398 -20.43 -52.32 -0.35
CA SER A 398 -21.61 -51.72 -1.02
C SER A 398 -22.85 -51.65 -0.09
N SER A 399 -23.87 -50.88 -0.51
CA SER A 399 -25.33 -51.10 -0.27
C SER A 399 -26.03 -50.64 1.03
N SER A 400 -27.33 -50.35 0.84
CA SER A 400 -28.44 -50.15 1.81
C SER A 400 -28.42 -48.98 2.83
N ALA A 401 -29.48 -48.18 2.73
CA ALA A 401 -30.03 -47.26 3.75
C ALA A 401 -31.42 -47.84 4.21
N PRO A 402 -32.29 -47.18 5.02
CA PRO A 402 -32.22 -45.83 5.59
C PRO A 402 -32.67 -45.74 7.09
N SER A 403 -33.35 -44.65 7.44
CA SER A 403 -34.27 -44.37 8.58
C SER A 403 -33.71 -44.07 10.00
N GLU A 404 -34.03 -42.83 10.42
CA GLU A 404 -34.56 -42.40 11.73
C GLU A 404 -33.60 -42.13 12.92
N GLU A 405 -34.06 -41.18 13.78
CA GLU A 405 -33.58 -40.75 15.11
C GLU A 405 -32.10 -40.28 15.23
N GLU A 406 -31.79 -38.98 15.32
CA GLU A 406 -31.98 -37.98 16.41
C GLU A 406 -30.88 -37.95 17.51
N GLU A 407 -30.42 -36.73 17.83
CA GLU A 407 -29.60 -36.32 18.99
C GLU A 407 -28.40 -37.18 19.50
N THR A 408 -27.19 -37.09 18.91
CA THR A 408 -25.95 -37.48 19.66
C THR A 408 -24.57 -36.90 19.23
N ILE A 409 -24.42 -36.17 18.12
CA ILE A 409 -23.09 -36.00 17.46
C ILE A 409 -22.22 -34.83 17.98
N THR A 410 -22.80 -33.87 18.72
CA THR A 410 -22.20 -32.54 19.03
C THR A 410 -20.92 -32.55 19.91
N ILE A 411 -20.48 -33.69 20.45
CA ILE A 411 -19.32 -33.77 21.38
C ILE A 411 -18.09 -34.48 20.76
N MET A 412 -18.25 -35.27 19.70
CA MET A 412 -17.11 -35.90 19.00
C MET A 412 -16.56 -35.04 17.85
N ALA A 413 -17.43 -34.35 17.10
CA ALA A 413 -17.02 -33.58 15.92
C ALA A 413 -15.96 -32.50 16.22
N THR A 414 -16.05 -31.87 17.39
CA THR A 414 -15.16 -30.81 17.87
C THR A 414 -13.74 -31.29 18.21
N LEU A 415 -13.49 -32.60 18.26
CA LEU A 415 -12.17 -33.18 18.55
C LEU A 415 -11.45 -33.79 17.33
N GLN A 416 -12.14 -33.95 16.19
CA GLN A 416 -11.49 -34.33 14.92
C GLN A 416 -11.30 -33.13 13.97
N ALA A 417 -12.16 -32.11 14.04
CA ALA A 417 -12.09 -30.92 13.18
C ALA A 417 -10.80 -30.07 13.35
N SER A 418 -10.04 -30.27 14.43
CA SER A 418 -8.77 -29.60 14.72
C SER A 418 -7.52 -30.43 14.38
N LEU A 419 -7.68 -31.62 13.78
CA LEU A 419 -6.57 -32.53 13.44
C LEU A 419 -6.54 -32.92 11.95
N LEU A 420 -7.71 -33.17 11.34
CA LEU A 420 -7.80 -33.67 9.96
C LEU A 420 -7.57 -32.60 8.87
N CYS A 421 -6.79 -31.56 9.18
CA CYS A 421 -6.32 -30.57 8.22
C CYS A 421 -4.86 -30.18 8.48
N ARG A 422 -3.93 -31.15 8.39
CA ARG A 422 -2.52 -30.87 8.04
C ARG A 422 -1.68 -32.02 7.44
N THR A 423 -2.27 -32.92 6.66
CA THR A 423 -1.53 -34.05 6.03
C THR A 423 -1.88 -34.27 4.55
N SER A 424 -1.16 -33.58 3.65
CA SER A 424 -1.05 -33.98 2.23
C SER A 424 0.18 -33.37 1.52
N LEU A 425 1.37 -33.68 2.03
CA LEU A 425 2.61 -33.62 1.24
C LEU A 425 2.75 -34.92 0.42
N PRO A 426 3.27 -34.83 -0.81
CA PRO A 426 4.58 -35.45 -1.09
C PRO A 426 5.71 -34.40 -1.03
N PHE A 427 6.86 -34.63 -0.39
CA PHE A 427 7.90 -35.65 -0.63
C PHE A 427 8.60 -35.54 -2.00
N SER A 428 9.92 -35.77 -2.13
CA SER A 428 11.02 -35.81 -1.13
C SER A 428 12.37 -36.06 -1.84
N SER A 429 13.42 -35.35 -1.42
CA SER A 429 14.78 -35.91 -1.27
C SER A 429 15.60 -35.00 -0.34
N HIS A 430 15.88 -35.41 0.91
CA HIS A 430 17.11 -36.11 1.34
C HIS A 430 18.40 -35.25 1.23
N HIS A 431 19.25 -35.10 2.25
CA HIS A 431 19.29 -35.68 3.60
C HIS A 431 20.09 -34.77 4.58
N PRO A 432 19.74 -34.65 5.88
CA PRO A 432 20.39 -33.69 6.81
C PRO A 432 21.40 -34.32 7.79
N GLN A 433 22.26 -33.49 8.42
CA GLN A 433 22.89 -33.75 9.73
C GLN A 433 23.22 -32.46 10.52
N LEU A 434 22.90 -32.47 11.83
CA LEU A 434 23.48 -31.76 13.01
C LEU A 434 23.95 -30.28 12.89
N TYR A 435 23.73 -29.39 13.87
CA TYR A 435 24.01 -29.54 15.31
C TYR A 435 23.02 -28.82 16.26
N LYS A 436 23.05 -29.19 17.54
CA LYS A 436 22.34 -28.55 18.66
C LYS A 436 23.12 -27.35 19.21
N LEU A 437 22.44 -26.37 19.85
CA LEU A 437 22.95 -25.70 21.06
C LEU A 437 21.84 -25.00 21.88
N HIS A 438 22.17 -24.62 23.11
CA HIS A 438 21.26 -24.26 24.21
C HIS A 438 20.51 -22.91 24.05
N PRO A 439 19.31 -22.78 24.66
CA PRO A 439 18.75 -21.49 25.04
C PRO A 439 19.31 -21.01 26.40
N HIS A 440 19.60 -19.73 26.55
CA HIS A 440 19.73 -19.07 27.86
C HIS A 440 19.49 -17.55 27.77
N SER A 441 18.70 -17.06 28.73
CA SER A 441 18.82 -15.73 29.36
C SER A 441 18.89 -14.47 28.48
N PHE A 442 17.78 -13.72 28.40
CA PHE A 442 17.85 -12.26 28.46
C PHE A 442 16.87 -11.71 29.50
N ASN A 443 17.34 -10.72 30.27
CA ASN A 443 16.71 -10.24 31.50
C ASN A 443 16.36 -8.75 31.38
N PHE A 444 15.27 -8.39 32.08
CA PHE A 444 14.99 -7.07 32.66
C PHE A 444 14.85 -5.81 31.80
N LEU A 445 13.69 -5.19 31.97
CA LEU A 445 13.44 -3.75 31.92
C LEU A 445 14.53 -2.92 32.63
N SER A 446 14.91 -1.78 32.05
CA SER A 446 15.01 -0.48 32.73
C SER A 446 15.31 0.67 31.74
N PRO A 447 14.57 1.79 31.75
CA PRO A 447 14.88 2.97 30.93
C PRO A 447 15.79 3.98 31.65
N CYS A 448 16.40 4.86 30.84
CA CYS A 448 17.02 6.14 31.22
C CYS A 448 18.26 6.14 32.15
N LYS A 449 19.43 6.43 31.58
CA LYS A 449 20.27 7.57 32.04
C LYS A 449 21.22 8.10 30.96
N MET A 450 21.67 9.34 31.15
CA MET A 450 22.54 10.08 30.23
C MET A 450 23.94 9.45 30.13
N PHE A 451 24.60 9.64 28.99
CA PHE A 451 26.06 9.50 28.90
C PHE A 451 26.69 10.79 28.38
N GLN A 452 27.52 11.41 29.22
CA GLN A 452 28.51 12.42 28.81
C GLN A 452 29.85 12.00 29.46
N PRO A 453 30.99 12.02 28.74
CA PRO A 453 32.11 11.15 29.09
C PRO A 453 33.15 11.81 30.02
N ARG A 454 33.66 11.07 31.01
CA ARG A 454 34.99 11.32 31.61
C ARG A 454 35.76 10.04 31.99
N LEU A 455 36.93 9.95 31.35
CA LEU A 455 38.21 9.31 31.68
C LEU A 455 38.54 8.93 33.15
N HIS A 456 39.47 7.96 33.26
CA HIS A 456 40.29 7.54 34.43
C HIS A 456 39.51 6.85 35.59
N SER A 457 40.02 5.82 36.28
CA SER A 457 41.37 5.22 36.39
C SER A 457 41.31 3.73 36.81
N SER A 458 42.47 3.06 37.00
CA SER A 458 42.59 1.59 37.18
C SER A 458 43.23 1.13 38.51
N VAL A 459 42.62 0.13 39.16
CA VAL A 459 43.18 -0.70 40.28
C VAL A 459 42.47 -2.09 40.19
N SER A 460 43.07 -3.23 39.80
CA SER A 460 44.28 -3.98 40.22
C SER A 460 44.05 -5.06 41.30
N ARG A 461 43.99 -6.34 40.88
CA ARG A 461 44.41 -7.61 41.56
C ARG A 461 43.95 -8.83 40.70
N SER A 462 44.79 -9.66 40.07
CA SER A 462 45.80 -10.64 40.58
C SER A 462 45.15 -11.94 41.13
N VAL A 463 45.59 -13.19 40.88
CA VAL A 463 46.90 -13.79 40.49
C VAL A 463 46.67 -15.14 39.75
N ALA A 464 47.54 -15.59 38.81
CA ALA A 464 48.13 -16.97 38.76
C ALA A 464 48.85 -17.40 37.44
N SER A 465 50.16 -17.12 37.31
CA SER A 465 51.19 -17.97 36.63
C SER A 465 51.10 -18.25 35.09
N ARG A 466 52.18 -18.54 34.33
CA ARG A 466 53.63 -18.68 34.60
C ARG A 466 54.46 -18.43 33.31
N SER A 467 55.81 -18.45 33.42
CA SER A 467 56.85 -18.24 32.37
C SER A 467 56.81 -16.87 31.66
N GLN A 468 57.86 -16.07 31.41
CA GLN A 468 59.34 -16.08 31.46
C GLN A 468 59.78 -15.36 30.15
N SER A 469 60.83 -14.53 30.04
CA SER A 469 61.59 -13.70 30.99
C SER A 469 62.68 -12.92 30.22
N ASN A 470 62.75 -11.58 30.34
CA ASN A 470 63.97 -10.74 30.46
C ASN A 470 63.71 -9.25 30.05
N PRO A 471 64.20 -8.25 30.84
CA PRO A 471 64.09 -6.82 30.51
C PRO A 471 65.46 -6.09 30.40
N SER A 472 65.41 -4.77 30.14
CA SER A 472 66.22 -3.66 30.73
C SER A 472 66.97 -2.72 29.77
N GLY A 473 66.98 -1.42 30.14
CA GLY A 473 67.81 -0.33 29.60
C GLY A 473 67.29 0.39 28.35
N ALA A 474 67.61 1.67 28.09
CA ALA A 474 68.08 2.76 28.97
C ALA A 474 67.98 4.12 28.20
N ASP A 475 67.95 5.24 28.92
CA ASP A 475 68.42 6.60 28.49
C ASP A 475 67.69 7.30 27.29
N SER A 476 67.66 8.64 27.15
CA SER A 476 67.97 9.77 28.06
C SER A 476 67.23 11.06 27.64
N SER A 477 67.37 12.13 28.44
CA SER A 477 66.67 13.43 28.38
C SER A 477 67.31 14.53 27.48
N VAL A 478 66.65 15.72 27.46
CA VAL A 478 67.07 17.11 27.07
C VAL A 478 66.04 17.68 26.07
N ILE A 479 65.17 18.68 26.34
CA ILE A 479 65.17 19.97 27.10
C ILE A 479 65.82 21.12 26.31
N GLU A 480 65.06 22.23 26.11
CA GLU A 480 65.44 23.66 26.24
C GLU A 480 64.45 24.61 25.49
N ASN A 481 63.90 25.59 26.23
CA ASN A 481 63.90 27.05 26.00
C ASN A 481 63.17 27.67 24.75
N GLU A 482 62.62 28.91 24.76
CA GLU A 482 62.39 29.95 25.80
C GLU A 482 61.31 31.02 25.38
N ALA A 483 60.89 31.85 26.35
CA ALA A 483 60.45 33.27 26.29
C ALA A 483 59.65 33.91 25.11
N THR A 484 58.36 34.27 25.35
CA THR A 484 57.76 35.64 25.54
C THR A 484 58.43 36.93 25.00
N PRO A 485 57.76 38.13 24.96
CA PRO A 485 56.38 38.55 24.58
C PRO A 485 56.31 39.96 23.88
N SER A 486 55.12 40.63 23.86
CA SER A 486 54.87 42.10 23.68
C SER A 486 55.10 42.69 22.26
N VAL A 487 54.62 43.88 21.82
CA VAL A 487 54.36 45.22 22.44
C VAL A 487 53.12 45.96 21.87
N VAL A 488 52.61 46.89 22.71
CA VAL A 488 51.69 48.08 22.64
C VAL A 488 51.74 48.84 21.27
N ASP A 489 50.80 49.70 20.79
CA ASP A 489 49.87 50.73 21.32
C ASP A 489 48.53 50.81 20.50
N ALA A 490 47.38 51.39 20.90
CA ALA A 490 46.91 52.37 21.92
C ALA A 490 46.68 53.83 21.44
N GLU A 491 45.41 54.34 21.49
CA GLU A 491 45.04 55.75 21.82
C GLU A 491 43.50 56.04 21.82
N SER A 492 42.98 56.56 22.95
CA SER A 492 41.79 57.45 23.12
C SER A 492 40.36 57.03 22.66
N SER A 493 39.25 57.45 23.30
CA SER A 493 39.02 57.95 24.68
C SER A 493 37.52 57.93 25.06
N ASP A 494 37.17 57.29 26.18
CA ASP A 494 36.41 57.79 27.36
C ASP A 494 35.44 59.01 27.31
N PRO A 495 34.55 59.18 28.33
CA PRO A 495 33.95 58.19 29.26
C PRO A 495 32.46 58.44 29.60
N SER A 496 31.82 57.53 30.36
CA SER A 496 31.01 57.79 31.58
C SER A 496 30.01 56.65 31.89
N ILE A 497 29.56 56.32 33.11
CA ILE A 497 29.93 56.50 34.54
C ILE A 497 29.11 55.39 35.25
N GLY A 498 29.50 54.63 36.29
CA GLY A 498 30.75 54.38 37.04
C GLY A 498 30.40 53.27 38.07
N GLU A 499 31.17 52.20 38.31
CA GLU A 499 32.52 52.09 38.92
C GLU A 499 32.55 52.23 40.46
N GLU A 500 33.51 51.53 41.08
CA GLU A 500 33.90 51.50 42.53
C GLU A 500 33.08 50.52 43.41
N LYS A 501 33.58 49.37 43.90
CA LYS A 501 34.81 48.97 44.64
C LYS A 501 34.74 49.21 46.16
N SER A 502 34.87 48.14 46.95
CA SER A 502 35.71 48.04 48.17
C SER A 502 35.61 46.65 48.80
N GLU A 503 36.53 46.33 49.71
CA GLU A 503 36.77 44.99 50.28
C GLU A 503 36.17 44.79 51.69
N SER A 504 36.33 43.55 52.19
CA SER A 504 36.41 43.15 53.61
C SER A 504 35.14 42.69 54.35
N ALA A 505 35.40 41.99 55.48
CA ALA A 505 34.49 41.54 56.53
C ALA A 505 33.41 40.47 56.21
N LYS A 506 33.73 39.24 56.66
CA LYS A 506 32.91 38.24 57.38
C LYS A 506 31.38 38.41 57.51
N GLU A 507 30.71 37.24 57.53
CA GLU A 507 29.41 36.96 58.18
C GLU A 507 28.17 37.66 57.56
N GLU A 508 26.96 37.07 57.52
CA GLU A 508 26.58 35.65 57.53
C GLU A 508 25.15 35.46 56.95
N GLU A 509 24.98 35.28 55.63
CA GLU A 509 23.68 34.87 55.06
C GLU A 509 23.84 34.15 53.72
N ARG A 510 23.35 32.90 53.61
CA ARG A 510 23.44 32.05 52.40
C ARG A 510 22.09 31.43 52.07
N LEU A 511 21.33 32.07 51.19
CA LEU A 511 19.96 31.69 50.81
C LEU A 511 19.79 31.70 49.27
N PRO A 512 18.80 30.95 48.71
CA PRO A 512 19.22 29.84 47.86
C PRO A 512 18.69 29.91 46.42
N ILE A 513 19.59 30.05 45.44
CA ILE A 513 19.25 30.04 44.00
C ILE A 513 19.84 28.81 43.28
N VAL A 514 21.07 28.38 43.60
CA VAL A 514 21.65 27.15 43.02
C VAL A 514 20.90 25.90 43.53
N ALA A 515 20.67 25.81 44.84
CA ALA A 515 19.86 24.75 45.44
C ALA A 515 18.38 24.81 44.98
N LEU A 516 17.88 25.96 44.49
CA LEU A 516 16.57 26.05 43.86
C LEU A 516 16.55 25.34 42.50
N TYR A 517 17.62 25.46 41.71
CA TYR A 517 17.75 24.78 40.42
C TYR A 517 18.02 23.28 40.56
N GLU A 518 18.87 22.87 41.51
CA GLU A 518 19.08 21.44 41.79
C GLU A 518 17.84 20.79 42.43
N GLY A 519 17.21 21.45 43.40
CA GLY A 519 15.95 21.01 44.01
C GLY A 519 14.77 21.00 43.02
N ALA A 520 14.72 21.95 42.07
CA ALA A 520 13.76 21.90 40.97
C ALA A 520 14.06 20.76 40.00
N ARG A 521 15.33 20.47 39.69
CA ARG A 521 15.70 19.32 38.87
C ARG A 521 15.33 17.99 39.53
N GLU A 522 15.66 17.79 40.80
CA GLU A 522 15.21 16.59 41.52
C GLU A 522 13.68 16.52 41.62
N SER A 523 13.00 17.64 41.88
CA SER A 523 11.54 17.67 41.91
C SER A 523 10.92 17.36 40.55
N VAL A 524 11.54 17.75 39.44
CA VAL A 524 11.09 17.43 38.07
C VAL A 524 11.43 15.99 37.70
N GLU A 525 12.63 15.48 37.98
CA GLU A 525 12.96 14.06 37.75
C GLU A 525 12.08 13.14 38.61
N LYS A 526 11.75 13.55 39.84
CA LYS A 526 10.87 12.80 40.76
C LYS A 526 9.39 12.92 40.40
N ALA A 527 8.89 14.11 40.04
CA ALA A 527 7.53 14.26 39.53
C ALA A 527 7.34 13.56 38.16
N PHE A 528 8.38 13.52 37.32
CA PHE A 528 8.36 12.74 36.08
C PHE A 528 8.40 11.24 36.37
N ALA A 529 9.19 10.77 37.35
CA ALA A 529 9.15 9.38 37.80
C ALA A 529 7.78 8.99 38.39
N ASP A 530 7.20 9.83 39.26
CA ASP A 530 5.88 9.60 39.85
C ASP A 530 4.79 9.61 38.74
N PHE A 531 4.84 10.54 37.79
CA PHE A 531 3.98 10.57 36.60
C PHE A 531 4.15 9.31 35.72
N MET A 532 5.38 8.84 35.52
CA MET A 532 5.66 7.58 34.81
C MET A 532 5.14 6.34 35.57
N THR A 533 5.04 6.39 36.91
CA THR A 533 4.37 5.34 37.70
C THR A 533 2.84 5.52 37.81
N TRP A 534 2.32 6.70 37.46
CA TRP A 534 0.89 6.99 37.34
C TRP A 534 0.34 6.57 35.96
N LEU A 535 1.17 6.57 34.92
CA LEU A 535 0.83 6.04 33.60
C LEU A 535 0.34 4.57 33.69
N PRO A 536 -0.82 4.21 33.11
CA PRO A 536 -1.50 2.93 33.40
C PRO A 536 -0.65 1.65 33.17
N LEU A 537 0.25 1.69 32.18
CA LEU A 537 1.10 0.55 31.81
C LEU A 537 2.03 0.12 32.96
N TRP A 538 2.65 1.06 33.67
CA TRP A 538 3.56 0.76 34.78
C TRP A 538 2.83 0.30 36.07
N GLN A 539 1.54 0.58 36.19
CA GLN A 539 0.73 0.02 37.29
C GLN A 539 0.44 -1.48 37.10
N GLN A 540 0.36 -1.96 35.86
CA GLN A 540 0.07 -3.37 35.58
C GLN A 540 1.27 -4.27 35.96
N GLU A 541 2.49 -3.94 35.53
CA GLU A 541 3.70 -4.68 35.91
C GLU A 541 3.90 -4.70 37.43
N ARG A 542 3.75 -3.54 38.10
CA ARG A 542 3.80 -3.43 39.58
C ARG A 542 2.67 -4.15 40.31
N ARG A 543 1.60 -4.58 39.63
CA ARG A 543 0.53 -5.42 40.20
C ARG A 543 0.81 -6.90 39.96
N LEU A 544 1.30 -7.28 38.77
CA LEU A 544 1.71 -8.65 38.48
C LEU A 544 2.87 -9.08 39.39
N ALA A 545 3.91 -8.25 39.53
CA ALA A 545 5.04 -8.52 40.43
C ALA A 545 4.63 -8.69 41.89
N ARG A 546 3.60 -7.96 42.36
CA ARG A 546 3.04 -8.15 43.71
C ARG A 546 2.26 -9.46 43.83
N LEU A 547 1.45 -9.83 42.82
CA LEU A 547 0.71 -11.09 42.81
C LEU A 547 1.64 -12.32 42.79
N ILE A 548 2.78 -12.23 42.09
CA ILE A 548 3.83 -13.25 42.12
C ILE A 548 4.35 -13.44 43.55
N VAL A 549 4.85 -12.37 44.18
CA VAL A 549 5.38 -12.43 45.55
C VAL A 549 4.32 -12.86 46.58
N ASP A 550 3.07 -12.42 46.45
CA ASP A 550 1.97 -12.84 47.34
C ASP A 550 1.67 -14.35 47.23
N ALA A 551 1.78 -14.92 46.03
CA ALA A 551 1.53 -16.34 45.77
C ALA A 551 2.73 -17.23 46.14
N GLU A 552 3.96 -16.80 45.83
CA GLU A 552 5.22 -17.44 46.27
C GLU A 552 5.30 -17.51 47.80
N ALA A 553 4.89 -16.44 48.50
CA ALA A 553 4.83 -16.41 49.96
C ALA A 553 3.70 -17.29 50.56
N ASN A 554 2.75 -17.75 49.74
CA ASN A 554 1.57 -18.51 50.19
C ASN A 554 1.21 -19.64 49.18
N PRO A 555 2.08 -20.63 48.95
CA PRO A 555 1.88 -21.64 47.90
C PRO A 555 0.60 -22.47 48.09
N ASN A 556 0.14 -22.64 49.33
CA ASN A 556 -1.09 -23.37 49.66
C ASN A 556 -2.37 -22.51 49.58
N ASP A 557 -2.27 -21.19 49.36
CA ASP A 557 -3.43 -20.30 49.22
C ASP A 557 -3.94 -20.34 47.76
N VAL A 558 -4.89 -21.24 47.54
CA VAL A 558 -5.64 -21.43 46.29
C VAL A 558 -6.16 -20.10 45.72
N ALA A 559 -6.65 -19.18 46.55
CA ALA A 559 -7.24 -17.93 46.07
C ALA A 559 -6.17 -16.99 45.49
N LYS A 560 -4.96 -16.97 46.09
CA LYS A 560 -3.82 -16.22 45.56
C LYS A 560 -3.26 -16.86 44.30
N GLN A 561 -3.06 -18.18 44.28
CA GLN A 561 -2.57 -18.91 43.10
C GLN A 561 -3.50 -18.73 41.90
N THR A 562 -4.82 -18.89 42.07
CA THR A 562 -5.80 -18.67 41.00
C THR A 562 -5.87 -17.20 40.57
N THR A 563 -5.67 -16.23 41.49
CA THR A 563 -5.59 -14.80 41.11
C THR A 563 -4.32 -14.50 40.31
N LEU A 564 -3.18 -15.12 40.63
CA LEU A 564 -1.94 -15.02 39.87
C LEU A 564 -2.10 -15.61 38.46
N LEU A 565 -2.63 -16.84 38.35
CA LEU A 565 -2.85 -17.51 37.05
C LEU A 565 -3.74 -16.68 36.11
N ILE A 566 -4.83 -16.09 36.62
CA ILE A 566 -5.73 -15.21 35.86
C ILE A 566 -5.03 -13.94 35.34
N GLU A 567 -4.05 -13.39 36.07
CA GLU A 567 -3.33 -12.19 35.63
C GLU A 567 -2.14 -12.53 34.71
N LEU A 568 -1.44 -13.65 34.95
CA LEU A 568 -0.42 -14.18 34.04
C LEU A 568 -0.98 -14.50 32.65
N ASN A 569 -2.16 -15.13 32.57
CA ASN A 569 -2.74 -15.55 31.28
C ASN A 569 -3.08 -14.38 30.33
N LYS A 570 -3.14 -13.15 30.86
CA LYS A 570 -3.35 -11.92 30.08
C LYS A 570 -2.07 -11.35 29.47
N HIS A 571 -0.90 -11.73 29.99
CA HIS A 571 0.40 -11.19 29.60
C HIS A 571 1.31 -12.25 28.94
N SER A 572 1.35 -13.47 29.48
CA SER A 572 2.22 -14.55 28.99
C SER A 572 1.62 -15.94 29.29
N PRO A 573 0.80 -16.52 28.39
CA PRO A 573 0.20 -17.85 28.60
C PRO A 573 1.25 -18.96 28.75
N GLU A 574 2.43 -18.86 28.12
CA GLU A 574 3.54 -19.78 28.38
C GLU A 574 3.98 -19.82 29.85
N SER A 575 3.89 -18.69 30.58
CA SER A 575 4.23 -18.62 32.00
C SER A 575 3.21 -19.37 32.85
N VAL A 576 1.93 -19.36 32.46
CA VAL A 576 0.86 -20.13 33.12
C VAL A 576 1.13 -21.63 33.00
N ILE A 577 1.53 -22.09 31.81
CA ILE A 577 1.90 -23.49 31.56
C ILE A 577 3.07 -23.89 32.46
N LYS A 578 4.17 -23.13 32.44
CA LYS A 578 5.38 -23.40 33.25
C LYS A 578 5.07 -23.42 34.76
N HIS A 579 4.29 -22.47 35.27
CA HIS A 579 3.90 -22.40 36.68
C HIS A 579 3.05 -23.62 37.11
N PHE A 580 2.09 -24.01 36.28
CA PHE A 580 1.16 -25.10 36.55
C PHE A 580 1.80 -26.50 36.43
N GLU A 581 2.70 -26.67 35.47
CA GLU A 581 3.45 -27.92 35.22
C GLU A 581 4.62 -28.11 36.19
N GLY A 582 5.27 -27.03 36.65
CA GLY A 582 6.27 -27.06 37.73
C GLY A 582 5.73 -27.59 39.06
N ARG A 583 4.40 -27.68 39.21
CA ARG A 583 3.67 -28.15 40.39
C ARG A 583 3.77 -27.24 41.63
N GLU A 584 4.13 -25.99 41.43
CA GLU A 584 4.30 -24.99 42.48
C GLU A 584 2.98 -24.23 42.78
N GLY A 585 2.13 -24.85 43.60
CA GLY A 585 0.96 -24.19 44.17
C GLY A 585 -0.30 -25.05 44.25
N ALA A 586 -1.21 -24.68 45.15
CA ALA A 586 -2.54 -25.27 45.25
C ALA A 586 -3.48 -24.73 44.15
N VAL A 587 -4.25 -25.63 43.53
CA VAL A 587 -5.04 -25.37 42.32
C VAL A 587 -6.50 -25.74 42.53
N ASP A 588 -7.42 -24.86 42.13
CA ASP A 588 -8.85 -25.17 42.03
C ASP A 588 -9.32 -25.40 40.58
N SER A 589 -10.62 -25.64 40.43
CA SER A 589 -11.27 -25.74 39.11
C SER A 589 -11.06 -24.52 38.20
N ILE A 590 -10.90 -23.31 38.76
CA ILE A 590 -10.65 -22.09 37.98
C ILE A 590 -9.18 -22.06 37.51
N GLY A 591 -8.23 -22.41 38.38
CA GLY A 591 -6.82 -22.56 38.00
C GLY A 591 -6.61 -23.60 36.89
N VAL A 592 -7.33 -24.73 36.92
CA VAL A 592 -7.36 -25.71 35.82
C VAL A 592 -7.87 -25.11 34.51
N VAL A 593 -8.93 -24.29 34.56
CA VAL A 593 -9.50 -23.65 33.36
C VAL A 593 -8.53 -22.64 32.74
N GLU A 594 -7.79 -21.88 33.54
CA GLU A 594 -6.78 -20.95 33.00
C GLU A 594 -5.55 -21.67 32.42
N TYR A 595 -5.12 -22.80 33.00
CA TYR A 595 -4.10 -23.68 32.39
C TYR A 595 -4.57 -24.28 31.05
N LEU A 596 -5.81 -24.79 30.98
CA LEU A 596 -6.38 -25.30 29.72
C LEU A 596 -6.50 -24.20 28.65
N ARG A 597 -6.86 -22.96 29.04
CA ARG A 597 -6.79 -21.80 28.12
C ARG A 597 -5.39 -21.54 27.62
N ALA A 598 -4.40 -21.57 28.52
CA ALA A 598 -3.01 -21.33 28.15
C ALA A 598 -2.51 -22.38 27.13
N LEU A 599 -2.80 -23.66 27.35
CA LEU A 599 -2.47 -24.75 26.41
C LEU A 599 -3.11 -24.58 25.02
N VAL A 600 -4.33 -24.02 24.94
CA VAL A 600 -4.98 -23.73 23.65
C VAL A 600 -4.35 -22.51 22.99
N VAL A 601 -4.13 -21.41 23.73
CA VAL A 601 -3.58 -20.15 23.19
C VAL A 601 -2.14 -20.29 22.70
N THR A 602 -1.32 -21.17 23.31
CA THR A 602 0.04 -21.49 22.82
C THR A 602 0.09 -22.64 21.81
N ASN A 603 -1.05 -23.25 21.48
CA ASN A 603 -1.17 -24.50 20.70
C ASN A 603 -0.46 -25.73 21.33
N ALA A 604 0.00 -25.64 22.59
CA ALA A 604 0.65 -26.75 23.30
C ALA A 604 -0.30 -27.94 23.59
N ILE A 605 -1.62 -27.74 23.52
CA ILE A 605 -2.61 -28.82 23.64
C ILE A 605 -2.42 -29.94 22.59
N ALA A 606 -1.74 -29.64 21.47
CA ALA A 606 -1.40 -30.60 20.43
C ALA A 606 -0.59 -31.82 20.91
N GLU A 607 0.19 -31.72 22.01
CA GLU A 607 0.92 -32.88 22.56
C GLU A 607 0.01 -33.94 23.22
N TYR A 608 -1.22 -33.55 23.59
CA TYR A 608 -2.19 -34.41 24.26
C TYR A 608 -3.24 -35.00 23.31
N LEU A 609 -3.39 -34.39 22.13
CA LEU A 609 -4.28 -34.85 21.06
C LEU A 609 -3.74 -36.12 20.36
N PRO A 610 -4.62 -36.96 19.78
CA PRO A 610 -4.17 -38.11 18.98
C PRO A 610 -3.49 -37.59 17.70
N ASN A 611 -2.36 -38.19 17.32
CA ASN A 611 -1.57 -37.72 16.20
C ASN A 611 -1.38 -38.85 15.16
N GLU A 612 -2.11 -38.75 14.04
CA GLU A 612 -2.28 -39.84 13.08
C GLU A 612 -0.96 -40.25 12.40
N GLU A 613 -0.07 -39.30 12.09
CA GLU A 613 1.24 -39.59 11.47
C GLU A 613 2.13 -40.53 12.31
N TYR A 614 1.92 -40.59 13.63
CA TYR A 614 2.78 -41.33 14.57
C TYR A 614 2.05 -42.42 15.36
N GLY A 615 0.75 -42.65 15.10
CA GLY A 615 -0.05 -43.64 15.82
C GLY A 615 -0.12 -43.43 17.34
N LYS A 616 0.12 -42.20 17.82
CA LYS A 616 0.06 -41.89 19.27
C LYS A 616 -1.41 -41.80 19.71
N PRO A 617 -1.87 -42.63 20.67
CA PRO A 617 -3.22 -42.51 21.21
C PRO A 617 -3.36 -41.21 22.03
N SER A 618 -4.56 -40.65 22.04
CA SER A 618 -4.87 -39.41 22.76
C SER A 618 -4.52 -39.52 24.24
N ARG A 619 -3.67 -38.61 24.75
CA ARG A 619 -3.38 -38.47 26.18
C ARG A 619 -4.32 -37.50 26.90
N LEU A 620 -5.13 -36.77 26.14
CA LEU A 620 -6.14 -35.82 26.65
C LEU A 620 -7.05 -36.41 27.75
N PRO A 621 -7.59 -37.66 27.66
CA PRO A 621 -8.41 -38.22 28.74
C PRO A 621 -7.62 -38.38 30.05
N THR A 622 -6.36 -38.81 29.95
CA THR A 622 -5.46 -38.98 31.10
C THR A 622 -5.14 -37.63 31.76
N LEU A 623 -4.81 -36.61 30.94
CA LEU A 623 -4.59 -35.24 31.43
C LEU A 623 -5.84 -34.68 32.10
N LEU A 624 -7.03 -34.82 31.48
CA LEU A 624 -8.28 -34.34 32.08
C LEU A 624 -8.59 -35.05 33.40
N GLN A 625 -8.22 -36.32 33.56
CA GLN A 625 -8.37 -37.06 34.82
C GLN A 625 -7.35 -36.64 35.88
N GLU A 626 -6.08 -36.42 35.53
CA GLU A 626 -5.05 -35.88 36.44
C GLU A 626 -5.40 -34.44 36.89
N LEU A 627 -5.89 -33.60 35.98
CA LEU A 627 -6.41 -32.26 36.29
C LEU A 627 -7.64 -32.30 37.21
N LYS A 628 -8.55 -33.25 36.99
CA LYS A 628 -9.73 -33.46 37.87
C LYS A 628 -9.30 -33.92 39.26
N GLN A 629 -8.31 -34.82 39.37
CA GLN A 629 -7.74 -35.23 40.65
C GLN A 629 -7.09 -34.04 41.37
N ARG A 630 -6.24 -33.26 40.69
CA ARG A 630 -5.67 -31.99 41.20
C ARG A 630 -6.73 -31.04 41.75
N ALA A 631 -7.73 -30.67 40.95
CA ALA A 631 -8.79 -29.75 41.39
C ALA A 631 -9.70 -30.31 42.50
N SER A 632 -9.72 -31.64 42.71
CA SER A 632 -10.47 -32.27 43.79
C SER A 632 -9.69 -32.40 45.11
N GLY A 633 -8.39 -32.10 45.11
CA GLY A 633 -7.51 -32.25 46.28
C GLY A 633 -7.29 -33.70 46.73
N LYS A 634 -7.62 -34.69 45.90
CA LYS A 634 -7.50 -36.13 46.22
C LYS A 634 -6.47 -36.83 45.33
N SER A 635 -5.33 -37.16 45.93
CA SER A 635 -4.55 -38.33 45.52
C SER A 635 -5.27 -39.63 45.95
N ASP A 636 -4.76 -40.76 45.47
CA ASP A 636 -4.95 -42.10 46.07
C ASP A 636 -6.33 -42.80 45.94
N GLU A 637 -6.82 -43.01 44.70
CA GLU A 637 -7.65 -44.21 44.38
C GLU A 637 -7.35 -44.75 42.95
N PRO A 638 -7.28 -46.09 42.75
CA PRO A 638 -6.97 -46.70 41.44
C PRO A 638 -8.21 -47.17 40.63
N ILE A 639 -8.17 -46.85 39.33
CA ILE A 639 -8.82 -47.53 38.18
C ILE A 639 -10.22 -48.16 38.38
N LEU A 640 -11.23 -47.53 37.77
CA LEU A 640 -12.39 -48.23 37.20
C LEU A 640 -12.89 -47.50 35.95
N SER A 641 -13.17 -48.23 34.87
CA SER A 641 -13.51 -47.68 33.56
C SER A 641 -15.00 -47.35 33.43
N PRO A 642 -15.41 -46.09 33.19
CA PRO A 642 -16.80 -45.74 32.90
C PRO A 642 -17.16 -46.11 31.45
N GLY A 643 -17.52 -47.37 31.23
CA GLY A 643 -17.94 -47.87 29.92
C GLY A 643 -19.42 -47.66 29.65
N THR A 644 -19.75 -47.05 28.51
CA THR A 644 -20.91 -47.37 27.64
C THR A 644 -22.16 -47.95 28.33
N SER A 645 -22.99 -47.09 28.93
CA SER A 645 -24.35 -47.46 29.39
C SER A 645 -25.25 -46.23 29.52
N GLU A 646 -26.47 -46.31 29.00
CA GLU A 646 -27.46 -45.22 29.00
C GLU A 646 -28.00 -44.87 30.40
N ARG A 647 -27.68 -45.68 31.43
CA ARG A 647 -28.44 -45.74 32.69
C ARG A 647 -28.00 -44.78 33.79
N GLN A 648 -27.00 -43.92 33.56
CA GLN A 648 -26.52 -42.94 34.55
C GLN A 648 -26.10 -41.61 33.91
N PRO A 649 -27.00 -40.61 33.80
CA PRO A 649 -26.64 -39.27 33.35
C PRO A 649 -25.84 -38.51 34.42
N LEU A 650 -24.83 -37.74 34.00
CA LEU A 650 -24.00 -36.94 34.91
C LEU A 650 -24.62 -35.56 35.16
N HIS A 651 -25.24 -35.35 36.32
CA HIS A 651 -25.75 -34.04 36.70
C HIS A 651 -24.61 -33.05 37.06
N VAL A 652 -24.63 -31.87 36.43
CA VAL A 652 -23.79 -30.71 36.81
C VAL A 652 -24.70 -29.60 37.31
N ALA A 653 -24.61 -29.25 38.59
CA ALA A 653 -25.39 -28.19 39.20
C ALA A 653 -24.74 -26.81 38.96
N MET A 654 -25.53 -25.82 38.53
CA MET A 654 -25.08 -24.43 38.46
C MET A 654 -25.06 -23.80 39.85
N VAL A 655 -24.00 -23.07 40.19
CA VAL A 655 -23.88 -22.31 41.44
C VAL A 655 -24.17 -20.83 41.19
N ASP A 656 -25.25 -20.35 41.80
CA ASP A 656 -25.79 -18.99 41.66
C ASP A 656 -24.86 -17.94 42.29
N ARG A 657 -24.04 -17.23 41.49
CA ARG A 657 -23.15 -16.16 42.00
C ARG A 657 -23.82 -14.78 41.95
N LYS A 658 -24.77 -14.54 42.86
CA LYS A 658 -25.37 -13.22 43.09
C LYS A 658 -24.30 -12.21 43.54
N VAL A 659 -23.95 -11.25 42.69
CA VAL A 659 -23.10 -10.09 43.02
C VAL A 659 -23.89 -8.81 42.79
N SER A 660 -23.90 -7.92 43.78
CA SER A 660 -24.69 -6.69 43.74
C SER A 660 -24.18 -5.73 42.65
N GLN A 661 -25.05 -5.41 41.68
CA GLN A 661 -24.71 -4.62 40.49
C GLN A 661 -24.64 -3.10 40.74
N LYS A 662 -24.99 -2.62 41.95
CA LYS A 662 -25.30 -1.19 42.19
C LYS A 662 -24.11 -0.24 42.41
N SER A 663 -22.87 -0.71 42.60
CA SER A 663 -21.71 0.19 42.82
C SER A 663 -20.92 0.55 41.56
N ARG A 664 -20.80 -0.36 40.59
CA ARG A 664 -19.88 -0.19 39.44
C ARG A 664 -20.19 1.03 38.57
N PHE A 665 -21.46 1.25 38.23
CA PHE A 665 -21.85 2.37 37.36
C PHE A 665 -21.43 3.75 37.90
N VAL A 666 -21.51 3.95 39.23
CA VAL A 666 -21.06 5.22 39.86
C VAL A 666 -19.53 5.34 39.82
N GLN A 667 -18.81 4.23 39.97
CA GLN A 667 -17.36 4.18 39.93
C GLN A 667 -16.81 4.42 38.51
N ASP A 668 -17.45 3.85 37.49
CA ASP A 668 -17.07 4.04 36.07
C ASP A 668 -17.47 5.44 35.56
N LEU A 669 -18.59 6.00 36.03
CA LEU A 669 -18.96 7.39 35.72
C LEU A 669 -17.96 8.37 36.37
N LEU A 670 -17.57 8.15 37.62
CA LEU A 670 -16.57 8.97 38.31
C LEU A 670 -15.18 8.88 37.66
N SER A 671 -14.74 7.70 37.23
CA SER A 671 -13.45 7.56 36.53
C SER A 671 -13.46 8.27 35.18
N THR A 672 -14.57 8.17 34.43
CA THR A 672 -14.75 8.87 33.14
C THR A 672 -14.79 10.39 33.32
N ILE A 673 -15.54 10.89 34.30
CA ILE A 673 -15.59 12.33 34.62
C ILE A 673 -14.20 12.83 35.08
N LEU A 674 -13.50 12.08 35.93
CA LEU A 674 -12.15 12.42 36.37
C LEU A 674 -11.17 12.47 35.19
N PHE A 675 -11.26 11.53 34.24
CA PHE A 675 -10.41 11.53 33.03
C PHE A 675 -10.68 12.74 32.12
N ILE A 676 -11.95 13.11 31.92
CA ILE A 676 -12.34 14.32 31.17
C ILE A 676 -11.84 15.59 31.88
N VAL A 677 -11.98 15.68 33.21
CA VAL A 677 -11.49 16.81 34.00
C VAL A 677 -9.96 16.91 33.94
N VAL A 678 -9.23 15.81 34.10
CA VAL A 678 -7.76 15.78 34.01
C VAL A 678 -7.28 16.18 32.62
N MET A 679 -7.86 15.61 31.55
CA MET A 679 -7.50 15.97 30.17
C MET A 679 -7.82 17.45 29.87
N GLY A 680 -8.98 17.96 30.33
CA GLY A 680 -9.33 19.37 30.19
C GLY A 680 -8.39 20.30 30.95
N LEU A 681 -7.98 19.93 32.17
CA LEU A 681 -7.07 20.71 33.01
C LEU A 681 -5.64 20.70 32.43
N VAL A 682 -5.17 19.57 31.92
CA VAL A 682 -3.92 19.49 31.13
C VAL A 682 -3.98 20.36 29.88
N TRP A 683 -5.11 20.40 29.17
CA TRP A 683 -5.28 21.24 27.98
C TRP A 683 -5.28 22.74 28.32
N VAL A 684 -5.94 23.14 29.42
CA VAL A 684 -5.92 24.51 29.94
C VAL A 684 -4.52 24.92 30.42
N VAL A 685 -3.80 24.06 31.15
CA VAL A 685 -2.43 24.33 31.57
C VAL A 685 -1.49 24.43 30.36
N GLY A 686 -1.67 23.57 29.35
CA GLY A 686 -0.93 23.64 28.08
C GLY A 686 -1.20 24.94 27.31
N MET A 687 -2.45 25.39 27.23
CA MET A 687 -2.82 26.68 26.64
C MET A 687 -2.19 27.86 27.39
N VAL A 688 -2.24 27.87 28.73
CA VAL A 688 -1.63 28.95 29.54
C VAL A 688 -0.10 28.95 29.43
N ALA A 689 0.53 27.77 29.40
CA ALA A 689 1.97 27.64 29.20
C ALA A 689 2.39 28.15 27.81
N LEU A 690 1.67 27.74 26.74
CA LEU A 690 1.92 28.20 25.38
C LEU A 690 1.71 29.72 25.25
N GLN A 691 0.64 30.26 25.84
CA GLN A 691 0.37 31.70 25.81
C GLN A 691 1.44 32.51 26.56
N LYS A 692 1.95 32.02 27.70
CA LYS A 692 3.07 32.66 28.39
C LYS A 692 4.41 32.50 27.67
N PHE A 693 4.65 31.38 26.99
CA PHE A 693 5.85 31.18 26.17
C PHE A 693 5.88 32.17 24.99
N ILE A 694 4.76 32.34 24.29
CA ILE A 694 4.62 33.31 23.19
C ILE A 694 4.76 34.75 23.70
N VAL A 695 4.18 35.09 24.86
CA VAL A 695 4.31 36.44 25.46
C VAL A 695 5.72 36.73 25.97
N SER A 696 6.51 35.71 26.30
CA SER A 696 7.90 35.87 26.75
C SER A 696 8.92 36.01 25.61
N LEU A 697 8.51 35.86 24.35
CA LEU A 697 9.39 35.84 23.17
C LEU A 697 9.15 37.03 22.24
N GLY A 698 9.52 38.23 22.73
CA GLY A 698 9.63 39.46 21.92
C GLY A 698 8.35 40.28 21.82
N GLY A 699 8.29 41.39 22.55
CA GLY A 699 7.13 42.29 22.53
C GLY A 699 7.17 43.30 21.38
N ILE A 700 6.16 43.27 20.51
CA ILE A 700 5.80 44.37 19.59
C ILE A 700 4.27 44.55 19.59
N GLY A 701 3.80 45.80 19.73
CA GLY A 701 2.54 46.26 19.11
C GLY A 701 1.21 45.85 19.77
N THR A 702 0.88 46.38 20.94
CA THR A 702 -0.51 46.37 21.45
C THR A 702 -1.36 47.47 20.81
N SER A 703 -2.32 47.14 19.93
CA SER A 703 -3.62 47.87 19.79
C SER A 703 -4.51 47.38 18.62
N SER A 704 -5.52 46.55 18.92
CA SER A 704 -6.88 46.62 18.31
C SER A 704 -7.76 45.50 18.88
N VAL A 705 -8.72 45.86 19.73
CA VAL A 705 -9.76 44.92 20.19
C VAL A 705 -10.92 45.00 19.20
N GLY A 706 -11.11 43.95 18.40
CA GLY A 706 -12.15 43.90 17.35
C GLY A 706 -12.61 42.48 17.03
N SER A 707 -13.89 42.20 17.29
CA SER A 707 -14.52 40.90 17.17
C SER A 707 -14.33 40.18 15.82
N SER A 708 -13.91 38.92 15.83
CA SER A 708 -13.98 38.02 14.66
C SER A 708 -13.93 36.53 15.05
N SER A 709 -14.97 36.05 15.74
CA SER A 709 -15.27 34.62 15.86
C SER A 709 -15.92 34.11 14.56
N THR A 710 -15.16 33.46 13.67
CA THR A 710 -15.69 32.66 12.55
C THR A 710 -14.64 31.68 12.05
N TYR A 711 -15.05 30.43 11.78
CA TYR A 711 -14.27 29.46 11.00
C TYR A 711 -14.26 29.87 9.52
N ALA A 712 -13.49 30.90 9.18
CA ALA A 712 -13.37 31.39 7.81
C ALA A 712 -12.53 30.40 6.97
N PRO A 713 -12.98 30.00 5.77
CA PRO A 713 -12.23 29.09 4.89
C PRO A 713 -11.08 29.85 4.21
N LYS A 714 -10.02 30.16 4.98
CA LYS A 714 -8.90 31.02 4.56
C LYS A 714 -8.09 30.51 3.36
N GLU A 715 -8.20 29.23 3.02
CA GLU A 715 -7.55 28.63 1.85
C GLU A 715 -8.28 28.93 0.53
N LEU A 716 -9.59 29.16 0.58
CA LEU A 716 -10.45 29.27 -0.62
C LEU A 716 -10.30 30.59 -1.40
N ASN A 717 -9.63 31.59 -0.78
CA ASN A 717 -9.30 32.89 -1.37
C ASN A 717 -7.79 33.21 -1.21
N LYS A 718 -6.91 32.21 -1.24
CA LYS A 718 -5.45 32.46 -1.33
C LYS A 718 -5.17 33.17 -2.66
N GLU A 719 -4.76 34.44 -2.60
CA GLU A 719 -4.58 35.25 -3.80
C GLU A 719 -3.59 34.59 -4.78
N VAL A 720 -3.86 34.75 -6.07
CA VAL A 720 -2.98 34.23 -7.13
C VAL A 720 -1.78 35.19 -7.27
N VAL A 721 -0.83 35.01 -6.37
CA VAL A 721 0.48 35.67 -6.35
C VAL A 721 1.41 34.91 -7.31
N PRO A 722 2.12 35.58 -8.23
CA PRO A 722 3.13 34.94 -9.06
C PRO A 722 4.36 34.55 -8.24
N GLU A 723 5.05 33.49 -8.64
CA GLU A 723 6.32 33.11 -8.01
C GLU A 723 7.43 34.10 -8.37
N LYS A 724 8.38 34.32 -7.45
CA LYS A 724 9.62 35.03 -7.75
C LYS A 724 10.61 34.05 -8.39
N ASN A 725 10.71 34.07 -9.71
CA ASN A 725 11.70 33.27 -10.43
C ASN A 725 13.12 33.76 -10.13
N VAL A 726 14.01 32.81 -9.87
CA VAL A 726 15.46 33.03 -9.71
C VAL A 726 16.25 32.29 -10.80
N LYS A 727 15.59 31.41 -11.57
CA LYS A 727 16.19 30.50 -12.54
C LYS A 727 16.13 31.05 -13.97
N THR A 728 17.18 30.79 -14.74
CA THR A 728 17.49 31.31 -16.09
C THR A 728 17.85 30.15 -17.02
N PHE A 729 18.09 30.39 -18.33
CA PHE A 729 18.53 29.29 -19.22
C PHE A 729 19.93 28.76 -18.88
N LYS A 730 20.73 29.48 -18.07
CA LYS A 730 22.02 29.00 -17.54
C LYS A 730 21.86 27.87 -16.53
N ASP A 731 20.75 27.85 -15.80
CA ASP A 731 20.42 26.82 -14.80
C ASP A 731 19.85 25.53 -15.41
N VAL A 732 19.72 25.46 -16.74
CA VAL A 732 19.15 24.32 -17.46
C VAL A 732 20.19 23.78 -18.44
N LYS A 733 20.40 22.47 -18.45
CA LYS A 733 21.48 21.80 -19.20
C LYS A 733 20.94 20.56 -19.92
N GLY A 734 21.59 20.17 -21.01
CA GLY A 734 21.28 18.92 -21.73
C GLY A 734 19.92 18.85 -22.43
N CYS A 735 19.40 19.98 -22.91
CA CYS A 735 18.11 20.05 -23.62
C CYS A 735 18.09 21.20 -24.65
N ASP A 736 19.19 21.37 -25.38
CA ASP A 736 19.47 22.61 -26.09
C ASP A 736 18.57 22.86 -27.31
N ASP A 737 18.12 21.81 -28.01
CA ASP A 737 17.10 21.90 -29.06
C ASP A 737 15.79 22.54 -28.52
N ALA A 738 15.34 22.08 -27.35
CA ALA A 738 14.15 22.59 -26.69
C ALA A 738 14.35 24.02 -26.18
N LYS A 739 15.56 24.41 -25.75
CA LYS A 739 15.88 25.82 -25.45
C LYS A 739 15.81 26.68 -26.70
N GLN A 740 16.36 26.21 -27.83
CA GLN A 740 16.43 26.99 -29.07
C GLN A 740 15.02 27.31 -29.62
N GLU A 741 14.07 26.37 -29.58
CA GLU A 741 12.66 26.68 -29.90
C GLU A 741 12.02 27.67 -28.90
N LEU A 742 12.43 27.64 -27.64
CA LEU A 742 11.93 28.54 -26.60
C LEU A 742 12.60 29.93 -26.59
N GLU A 743 13.78 30.08 -27.19
CA GLU A 743 14.43 31.38 -27.38
C GLU A 743 13.61 32.29 -28.32
N GLU A 744 12.92 31.73 -29.33
CA GLU A 744 11.95 32.50 -30.14
C GLU A 744 10.86 33.15 -29.27
N VAL A 745 10.38 32.40 -28.26
CA VAL A 745 9.31 32.80 -27.35
C VAL A 745 9.81 33.84 -26.35
N VAL A 746 11.02 33.63 -25.80
CA VAL A 746 11.69 34.61 -24.93
C VAL A 746 11.97 35.91 -25.67
N GLU A 747 12.41 35.87 -26.93
CA GLU A 747 12.63 37.10 -27.71
C GLU A 747 11.31 37.80 -28.05
N TYR A 748 10.23 37.07 -28.34
CA TYR A 748 8.91 37.68 -28.52
C TYR A 748 8.45 38.40 -27.25
N LEU A 749 8.60 37.79 -26.07
CA LEU A 749 8.25 38.42 -24.80
C LEU A 749 9.12 39.66 -24.49
N LYS A 750 10.43 39.61 -24.81
CA LYS A 750 11.35 40.76 -24.64
C LYS A 750 11.08 41.89 -25.65
N ASN A 751 10.78 41.56 -26.91
CA ASN A 751 10.70 42.50 -28.04
C ASN A 751 9.49 42.25 -28.96
N PRO A 752 8.23 42.31 -28.47
CA PRO A 752 7.05 41.91 -29.26
C PRO A 752 6.87 42.72 -30.55
N ALA A 753 7.31 43.99 -30.55
CA ALA A 753 7.29 44.86 -31.73
C ALA A 753 8.16 44.35 -32.90
N LYS A 754 9.23 43.57 -32.62
CA LYS A 754 10.09 42.95 -33.66
C LYS A 754 9.27 42.03 -34.57
N PHE A 755 8.40 41.22 -33.96
CA PHE A 755 7.58 40.20 -34.61
C PHE A 755 6.27 40.77 -35.15
N THR A 756 5.58 41.60 -34.34
CA THR A 756 4.30 42.23 -34.71
C THR A 756 4.42 43.08 -35.99
N ARG A 757 5.58 43.74 -36.20
CA ARG A 757 5.88 44.50 -37.43
C ARG A 757 5.80 43.67 -38.72
N LEU A 758 6.01 42.36 -38.65
CA LEU A 758 5.93 41.43 -39.79
C LEU A 758 4.64 40.61 -39.79
N GLY A 759 3.67 40.92 -38.91
CA GLY A 759 2.45 40.14 -38.73
C GLY A 759 2.67 38.82 -37.97
N GLY A 760 3.86 38.59 -37.42
CA GLY A 760 4.14 37.46 -36.52
C GLY A 760 3.31 37.58 -35.25
N LYS A 761 2.81 36.44 -34.76
CA LYS A 761 1.93 36.35 -33.59
C LYS A 761 2.52 35.41 -32.55
N LEU A 762 2.23 35.68 -31.28
CA LEU A 762 2.62 34.83 -30.17
C LEU A 762 1.83 33.50 -30.21
N PRO A 763 2.47 32.33 -30.02
CA PRO A 763 1.74 31.08 -29.80
C PRO A 763 0.89 31.21 -28.53
N LYS A 764 -0.34 30.70 -28.55
CA LYS A 764 -1.23 30.80 -27.38
C LYS A 764 -0.80 29.85 -26.27
N GLY A 765 -0.25 28.70 -26.64
CA GLY A 765 0.19 27.73 -25.66
C GLY A 765 1.24 26.76 -26.17
N ILE A 766 2.09 26.34 -25.24
CA ILE A 766 3.25 25.48 -25.49
C ILE A 766 3.09 24.23 -24.64
N LEU A 767 3.01 23.06 -25.28
CA LEU A 767 2.97 21.77 -24.60
C LEU A 767 4.38 21.18 -24.54
N LEU A 768 4.94 21.11 -23.34
CA LEU A 768 6.20 20.42 -23.05
C LEU A 768 5.91 18.93 -22.80
N THR A 769 6.42 18.07 -23.68
CA THR A 769 6.19 16.62 -23.64
C THR A 769 7.51 15.87 -23.41
N GLY A 770 7.51 14.82 -22.60
CA GLY A 770 8.69 13.95 -22.42
C GLY A 770 8.67 13.20 -21.09
N PRO A 771 9.67 12.36 -20.81
CA PRO A 771 9.74 11.58 -19.56
C PRO A 771 9.72 12.43 -18.27
N PRO A 772 9.37 11.86 -17.11
CA PRO A 772 9.56 12.53 -15.82
C PRO A 772 11.05 12.84 -15.59
N GLY A 773 11.34 13.83 -14.75
CA GLY A 773 12.73 14.19 -14.37
C GLY A 773 13.55 14.94 -15.43
N THR A 774 13.10 15.06 -16.69
CA THR A 774 13.82 15.80 -17.77
C THR A 774 13.80 17.34 -17.63
N GLY A 775 13.28 17.87 -16.52
CA GLY A 775 13.36 19.30 -16.23
C GLY A 775 12.30 20.19 -16.87
N LYS A 776 11.22 19.66 -17.45
CA LYS A 776 10.11 20.44 -18.07
C LYS A 776 9.66 21.65 -17.23
N THR A 777 9.43 21.45 -15.93
CA THR A 777 9.01 22.49 -14.98
C THR A 777 10.11 23.51 -14.66
N LEU A 778 11.38 23.09 -14.69
CA LEU A 778 12.54 23.97 -14.53
C LEU A 778 12.74 24.85 -15.77
N LEU A 779 12.62 24.25 -16.96
CA LEU A 779 12.65 24.93 -18.26
C LEU A 779 11.54 26.00 -18.34
N ALA A 780 10.32 25.69 -17.90
CA ALA A 780 9.23 26.66 -17.83
C ALA A 780 9.52 27.86 -16.90
N LYS A 781 10.14 27.62 -15.72
CA LYS A 781 10.59 28.70 -14.83
C LYS A 781 11.74 29.51 -15.43
N ALA A 782 12.63 28.86 -16.19
CA ALA A 782 13.75 29.51 -16.88
C ALA A 782 13.29 30.46 -18.01
N ILE A 783 12.30 30.08 -18.84
CA ILE A 783 11.69 30.99 -19.85
C ILE A 783 11.21 32.29 -19.17
N ALA A 784 10.52 32.16 -18.03
CA ALA A 784 9.93 33.30 -17.34
C ALA A 784 10.97 34.18 -16.62
N GLY A 785 12.02 33.58 -16.06
CA GLY A 785 13.16 34.31 -15.52
C GLY A 785 13.96 35.04 -16.61
N GLU A 786 14.20 34.39 -17.75
CA GLU A 786 14.85 34.99 -18.92
C GLU A 786 14.06 36.15 -19.50
N ALA A 787 12.75 35.98 -19.71
CA ALA A 787 11.87 37.03 -20.23
C ALA A 787 11.57 38.14 -19.19
N GLY A 788 11.88 37.94 -17.91
CA GLY A 788 11.62 38.90 -16.83
C GLY A 788 10.14 39.08 -16.49
N VAL A 789 9.28 38.09 -16.82
CA VAL A 789 7.81 38.19 -16.69
C VAL A 789 7.27 37.43 -15.46
N PRO A 790 6.12 37.84 -14.89
CA PRO A 790 5.46 37.10 -13.82
C PRO A 790 5.08 35.66 -14.25
N PHE A 791 5.27 34.71 -13.34
CA PHE A 791 5.00 33.29 -13.56
C PHE A 791 3.97 32.76 -12.59
N PHE A 792 2.94 32.09 -13.13
CA PHE A 792 1.85 31.50 -12.37
C PHE A 792 1.90 29.98 -12.47
N TYR A 793 2.60 29.35 -11.53
CA TYR A 793 2.63 27.89 -11.37
C TYR A 793 1.30 27.36 -10.82
N ARG A 794 0.74 26.30 -11.44
CA ARG A 794 -0.31 25.44 -10.88
C ARG A 794 -0.10 24.00 -11.33
N ALA A 795 -0.41 23.03 -10.48
CA ALA A 795 -0.50 21.63 -10.89
C ALA A 795 -1.89 21.30 -11.45
N GLY A 796 -1.99 20.39 -12.43
CA GLY A 796 -3.25 19.97 -13.05
C GLY A 796 -4.22 19.35 -12.02
N SER A 797 -3.66 18.63 -11.06
CA SER A 797 -4.34 18.09 -9.88
C SER A 797 -5.00 19.17 -9.00
N GLU A 798 -4.54 20.43 -8.98
CA GLU A 798 -5.23 21.52 -8.26
C GLU A 798 -6.60 21.90 -8.85
N PHE A 799 -6.93 21.44 -10.05
CA PHE A 799 -8.25 21.67 -10.65
C PHE A 799 -9.19 20.45 -10.59
N GLU A 800 -8.69 19.31 -10.09
CA GLU A 800 -9.52 18.17 -9.73
C GLU A 800 -9.98 18.29 -8.27
N GLU A 801 -11.29 18.17 -8.04
CA GLU A 801 -11.92 18.47 -6.75
C GLU A 801 -13.21 17.66 -6.59
N MET A 802 -13.49 17.24 -5.36
CA MET A 802 -14.74 16.52 -5.02
C MET A 802 -16.00 17.37 -5.26
N TYR A 803 -15.84 18.69 -5.45
CA TYR A 803 -16.93 19.65 -5.59
C TYR A 803 -17.11 20.12 -7.03
N VAL A 804 -18.28 19.82 -7.59
CA VAL A 804 -18.68 20.14 -8.96
C VAL A 804 -18.41 21.60 -9.34
N GLY A 805 -17.50 21.81 -10.30
CA GLY A 805 -17.23 23.13 -10.87
C GLY A 805 -16.28 24.02 -10.03
N VAL A 806 -15.72 23.54 -8.92
CA VAL A 806 -14.65 24.26 -8.22
C VAL A 806 -13.41 24.38 -9.12
N GLY A 807 -13.01 23.31 -9.82
CA GLY A 807 -11.95 23.36 -10.84
C GLY A 807 -12.20 24.42 -11.92
N ALA A 808 -13.39 24.42 -12.53
CA ALA A 808 -13.78 25.45 -13.51
C ALA A 808 -13.77 26.89 -12.93
N ARG A 809 -14.06 27.08 -11.63
CA ARG A 809 -13.87 28.38 -10.95
C ARG A 809 -12.39 28.71 -10.75
N ARG A 810 -11.55 27.76 -10.33
CA ARG A 810 -10.09 27.94 -10.18
C ARG A 810 -9.45 28.34 -11.52
N VAL A 811 -9.83 27.69 -12.62
CA VAL A 811 -9.40 28.05 -13.99
C VAL A 811 -9.74 29.52 -14.30
N ARG A 812 -11.00 29.96 -14.16
CA ARG A 812 -11.38 31.37 -14.38
C ARG A 812 -10.58 32.33 -13.52
N SER A 813 -10.39 32.02 -12.23
CA SER A 813 -9.64 32.88 -11.32
C SER A 813 -8.14 32.96 -11.66
N LEU A 814 -7.55 31.90 -12.21
CA LEU A 814 -6.17 31.90 -12.72
C LEU A 814 -6.02 32.82 -13.94
N PHE A 815 -6.86 32.67 -14.97
CA PHE A 815 -6.81 33.52 -16.16
C PHE A 815 -7.16 34.98 -15.84
N GLN A 816 -8.09 35.25 -14.91
CA GLN A 816 -8.38 36.60 -14.42
C GLN A 816 -7.22 37.22 -13.62
N ALA A 817 -6.38 36.42 -12.96
CA ALA A 817 -5.17 36.91 -12.30
C ALA A 817 -4.03 37.18 -13.29
N ALA A 818 -3.88 36.33 -14.31
CA ALA A 818 -2.93 36.50 -15.41
C ALA A 818 -3.23 37.77 -16.23
N LYS A 819 -4.47 37.96 -16.68
CA LYS A 819 -4.92 39.17 -17.40
C LYS A 819 -4.69 40.49 -16.63
N LYS A 820 -4.56 40.44 -15.29
CA LYS A 820 -4.24 41.60 -14.44
C LYS A 820 -2.73 41.88 -14.30
N LYS A 821 -1.86 40.97 -14.71
CA LYS A 821 -0.39 41.06 -14.57
C LYS A 821 0.35 40.75 -15.87
N ALA A 822 -0.32 40.90 -17.02
CA ALA A 822 0.25 40.67 -18.34
C ALA A 822 1.26 41.78 -18.71
N PRO A 823 2.31 41.49 -19.51
CA PRO A 823 2.64 40.18 -20.08
C PRO A 823 3.12 39.18 -19.02
N CYS A 824 2.70 37.92 -19.12
CA CYS A 824 2.98 36.89 -18.11
C CYS A 824 2.88 35.46 -18.66
N ILE A 825 3.43 34.50 -17.90
CA ILE A 825 3.37 33.07 -18.21
C ILE A 825 2.49 32.35 -17.17
N ILE A 826 1.51 31.60 -17.66
CA ILE A 826 0.79 30.59 -16.87
C ILE A 826 1.47 29.25 -17.13
N PHE A 827 1.78 28.48 -16.08
CA PHE A 827 2.28 27.12 -16.21
C PHE A 827 1.35 26.13 -15.52
N ILE A 828 0.93 25.09 -16.27
CA ILE A 828 0.11 23.98 -15.79
C ILE A 828 0.95 22.70 -15.85
N ASP A 829 1.46 22.26 -14.71
CA ASP A 829 2.09 20.94 -14.57
C ASP A 829 1.03 19.83 -14.68
N GLU A 830 1.41 18.60 -15.03
CA GLU A 830 0.51 17.43 -15.04
C GLU A 830 -0.86 17.66 -15.72
N ILE A 831 -0.88 18.31 -16.89
CA ILE A 831 -2.14 18.72 -17.56
C ILE A 831 -3.06 17.53 -17.91
N ASP A 832 -2.51 16.32 -18.02
CA ASP A 832 -3.27 15.08 -18.21
C ASP A 832 -4.30 14.79 -17.10
N ALA A 833 -4.12 15.30 -15.88
CA ALA A 833 -5.11 15.22 -14.81
C ALA A 833 -6.45 15.91 -15.16
N VAL A 834 -6.41 17.03 -15.89
CA VAL A 834 -7.63 17.70 -16.42
C VAL A 834 -7.93 17.36 -17.87
N GLY A 835 -6.92 16.90 -18.62
CA GLY A 835 -6.93 16.79 -20.08
C GLY A 835 -7.14 15.40 -20.65
N SER A 836 -7.27 14.34 -19.84
CA SER A 836 -7.32 12.97 -20.35
C SER A 836 -8.58 12.64 -21.18
N THR A 837 -8.38 11.91 -22.28
CA THR A 837 -9.42 11.33 -23.16
C THR A 837 -10.18 10.15 -22.57
N ARG A 838 -9.59 9.45 -21.58
CA ARG A 838 -10.07 8.11 -21.17
C ARG A 838 -11.53 8.18 -20.71
N LYS A 839 -12.36 7.27 -21.24
CA LYS A 839 -13.84 7.34 -21.22
C LYS A 839 -14.49 7.34 -19.82
N GLN A 840 -13.72 6.99 -18.78
CA GLN A 840 -14.16 6.75 -17.40
C GLN A 840 -14.46 8.03 -16.59
N TRP A 841 -14.18 9.19 -17.15
CA TRP A 841 -14.34 10.50 -16.50
C TRP A 841 -15.79 10.73 -15.96
N GLU A 842 -15.94 11.43 -14.82
CA GLU A 842 -17.24 11.66 -14.14
C GLU A 842 -18.14 12.77 -14.77
N GLY A 843 -18.66 13.71 -13.96
CA GLY A 843 -19.50 14.85 -14.37
C GLY A 843 -18.92 16.23 -14.00
N HIS A 844 -17.65 16.25 -13.57
CA HIS A 844 -16.94 17.36 -12.92
C HIS A 844 -15.72 17.88 -13.73
N THR A 845 -14.55 17.21 -13.73
CA THR A 845 -13.37 17.37 -14.63
C THR A 845 -13.60 17.91 -16.07
N LYS A 846 -14.40 17.33 -17.00
CA LYS A 846 -14.62 17.97 -18.34
C LYS A 846 -15.28 19.35 -18.27
N LYS A 847 -15.97 19.73 -17.19
CA LYS A 847 -16.42 21.12 -17.01
C LYS A 847 -15.25 22.05 -16.72
N THR A 848 -14.22 21.55 -16.01
CA THR A 848 -12.92 22.20 -15.87
C THR A 848 -12.19 22.26 -17.21
N LEU A 849 -12.09 21.15 -17.95
CA LEU A 849 -11.47 21.11 -19.28
C LEU A 849 -12.14 22.06 -20.27
N HIS A 850 -13.47 21.99 -20.42
CA HIS A 850 -14.21 22.89 -21.30
C HIS A 850 -14.05 24.36 -20.87
N GLN A 851 -13.89 24.65 -19.57
CA GLN A 851 -13.57 26.01 -19.13
C GLN A 851 -12.15 26.40 -19.54
N LEU A 852 -11.15 25.53 -19.39
CA LEU A 852 -9.78 25.78 -19.83
C LEU A 852 -9.74 26.07 -21.34
N LEU A 853 -10.42 25.26 -22.14
CA LEU A 853 -10.55 25.48 -23.60
C LEU A 853 -11.22 26.84 -23.90
N VAL A 854 -12.26 27.23 -23.16
CA VAL A 854 -12.93 28.53 -23.32
C VAL A 854 -12.05 29.71 -22.90
N GLU A 855 -11.26 29.61 -21.83
CA GLU A 855 -10.29 30.66 -21.48
C GLU A 855 -9.17 30.76 -22.54
N MET A 856 -8.64 29.63 -23.01
CA MET A 856 -7.58 29.60 -24.05
C MET A 856 -8.07 30.18 -25.39
N ASP A 857 -9.29 29.86 -25.81
CA ASP A 857 -9.91 30.49 -26.99
C ASP A 857 -10.15 32.00 -26.75
N GLY A 858 -10.55 32.37 -25.53
CA GLY A 858 -11.07 33.68 -25.13
C GLY A 858 -10.07 34.78 -24.75
N PHE A 859 -8.77 34.62 -24.99
CA PHE A 859 -7.80 35.73 -24.98
C PHE A 859 -7.25 36.02 -26.37
N GLU A 860 -6.93 37.29 -26.69
CA GLU A 860 -6.25 37.62 -27.94
C GLU A 860 -4.75 37.32 -27.87
N GLN A 861 -4.13 36.90 -28.97
CA GLN A 861 -2.68 36.64 -29.05
C GLN A 861 -1.81 37.87 -28.72
N ASN A 862 -2.41 39.07 -28.72
CA ASN A 862 -1.74 40.32 -28.37
C ASN A 862 -1.86 40.69 -26.88
N GLU A 863 -2.57 39.91 -26.04
CA GLU A 863 -2.65 40.16 -24.59
C GLU A 863 -1.34 39.88 -23.85
N GLY A 864 -0.33 39.26 -24.50
CA GLY A 864 0.98 38.98 -23.90
C GLY A 864 0.96 37.86 -22.84
N ILE A 865 -0.03 36.98 -22.89
CA ILE A 865 -0.18 35.82 -22.01
C ILE A 865 0.20 34.56 -22.78
N ILE A 866 1.05 33.72 -22.19
CA ILE A 866 1.39 32.39 -22.73
C ILE A 866 0.96 31.33 -21.73
N VAL A 867 0.28 30.29 -22.21
CA VAL A 867 -0.07 29.11 -21.40
C VAL A 867 0.90 27.97 -21.73
N ILE A 868 1.86 27.73 -20.84
CA ILE A 868 2.74 26.57 -20.95
C ILE A 868 2.12 25.42 -20.15
N ALA A 869 2.14 24.21 -20.69
CA ALA A 869 1.71 23.01 -19.98
C ALA A 869 2.76 21.92 -20.08
N ALA A 870 2.86 21.07 -19.06
CA ALA A 870 3.72 19.89 -19.08
C ALA A 870 2.89 18.60 -18.95
N THR A 871 3.33 17.56 -19.66
CA THR A 871 2.80 16.19 -19.52
C THR A 871 3.91 15.15 -19.65
N ASN A 872 3.71 14.00 -19.02
CA ASN A 872 4.51 12.80 -19.24
C ASN A 872 3.88 11.87 -20.29
N LEU A 873 2.60 12.08 -20.65
CA LEU A 873 1.78 11.18 -21.46
C LEU A 873 0.99 11.96 -22.53
N PRO A 874 1.63 12.37 -23.64
CA PRO A 874 0.96 13.17 -24.67
C PRO A 874 -0.23 12.43 -25.33
N ASP A 875 -0.13 11.11 -25.50
CA ASP A 875 -1.11 10.30 -26.25
C ASP A 875 -2.48 10.18 -25.56
N ILE A 876 -2.56 10.46 -24.25
CA ILE A 876 -3.85 10.42 -23.53
C ILE A 876 -4.57 11.77 -23.53
N LEU A 877 -3.95 12.86 -23.98
CA LEU A 877 -4.57 14.20 -23.95
C LEU A 877 -5.70 14.35 -24.98
N ASP A 878 -6.73 15.12 -24.61
CA ASP A 878 -7.86 15.43 -25.49
C ASP A 878 -7.36 16.14 -26.77
N PRO A 879 -7.65 15.59 -27.97
CA PRO A 879 -7.37 16.25 -29.24
C PRO A 879 -8.09 17.60 -29.45
N ALA A 880 -8.83 18.10 -28.46
CA ALA A 880 -9.28 19.48 -28.35
C ALA A 880 -8.21 20.44 -27.76
N LEU A 881 -7.31 19.97 -26.88
CA LEU A 881 -6.23 20.77 -26.28
C LEU A 881 -5.13 21.07 -27.31
N THR A 882 -4.70 20.04 -28.05
CA THR A 882 -3.60 20.06 -29.03
C THR A 882 -4.00 20.63 -30.40
N ARG A 883 -5.03 21.49 -30.45
CA ARG A 883 -5.45 22.14 -31.71
C ARG A 883 -4.74 23.48 -31.90
N PRO A 884 -4.43 23.85 -33.16
CA PRO A 884 -3.95 25.19 -33.48
C PRO A 884 -4.84 26.28 -32.86
N GLY A 885 -4.21 27.28 -32.23
CA GLY A 885 -4.89 28.30 -31.42
C GLY A 885 -5.12 27.93 -29.95
N ARG A 886 -4.66 26.77 -29.47
CA ARG A 886 -4.67 26.38 -28.05
C ARG A 886 -3.26 26.02 -27.59
N PHE A 887 -2.92 24.74 -27.47
CA PHE A 887 -1.53 24.30 -27.43
C PHE A 887 -1.07 24.10 -28.87
N ASP A 888 -0.55 25.17 -29.48
CA ASP A 888 -0.19 25.24 -30.90
C ASP A 888 1.31 25.03 -31.17
N ARG A 889 2.16 25.10 -30.13
CA ARG A 889 3.52 24.57 -30.14
C ARG A 889 3.61 23.32 -29.26
N HIS A 890 4.21 22.26 -29.80
CA HIS A 890 4.54 21.03 -29.08
C HIS A 890 6.07 20.91 -29.07
N ILE A 891 6.69 20.89 -27.89
CA ILE A 891 8.14 20.82 -27.74
C ILE A 891 8.48 19.56 -26.94
N VAL A 892 9.34 18.72 -27.51
CA VAL A 892 9.80 17.49 -26.88
C VAL A 892 11.01 17.81 -26.00
N VAL A 893 10.99 17.37 -24.75
CA VAL A 893 12.10 17.46 -23.79
C VAL A 893 12.58 16.02 -23.52
N PRO A 894 13.51 15.50 -24.34
CA PRO A 894 14.01 14.12 -24.23
C PRO A 894 14.90 13.93 -23.00
N ASN A 895 15.40 12.70 -22.80
CA ASN A 895 16.50 12.46 -21.87
C ASN A 895 17.81 13.04 -22.46
N PRO A 896 18.73 13.55 -21.61
CA PRO A 896 19.97 14.17 -22.06
C PRO A 896 20.94 13.18 -22.73
N ASP A 897 21.58 13.64 -23.80
CA ASP A 897 22.70 12.96 -24.45
C ASP A 897 23.96 12.95 -23.55
N LEU A 898 25.00 12.23 -23.94
CA LEU A 898 26.28 12.16 -23.22
C LEU A 898 26.84 13.54 -22.83
N ARG A 899 26.76 14.55 -23.71
CA ARG A 899 27.21 15.92 -23.39
C ARG A 899 26.27 16.59 -22.41
N GLY A 900 24.96 16.49 -22.62
CA GLY A 900 23.96 16.98 -21.68
C GLY A 900 24.10 16.38 -20.28
N ARG A 901 24.38 15.08 -20.18
CA ARG A 901 24.66 14.39 -18.89
C ARG A 901 25.93 14.94 -18.23
N GLN A 902 26.98 15.20 -18.99
CA GLN A 902 28.19 15.85 -18.48
C GLN A 902 27.88 17.26 -17.95
N GLU A 903 27.20 18.11 -18.72
CA GLU A 903 26.86 19.49 -18.32
C GLU A 903 25.90 19.55 -17.13
N ILE A 904 25.01 18.56 -16.96
CA ILE A 904 24.13 18.43 -15.79
C ILE A 904 24.93 17.99 -14.55
N LEU A 905 25.88 17.05 -14.70
CA LEU A 905 26.76 16.66 -13.60
C LEU A 905 27.65 17.82 -13.16
N GLU A 906 28.27 18.55 -14.09
CA GLU A 906 29.04 19.77 -13.81
C GLU A 906 28.21 20.78 -13.00
N LEU A 907 26.96 21.06 -13.39
CA LEU A 907 26.06 21.97 -12.69
C LEU A 907 25.78 21.54 -11.23
N TYR A 908 25.59 20.24 -10.96
CA TYR A 908 25.31 19.75 -9.60
C TYR A 908 26.57 19.53 -8.74
N LEU A 909 27.75 19.41 -9.37
CA LEU A 909 29.04 19.30 -8.71
C LEU A 909 29.69 20.66 -8.41
N GLN A 910 29.34 21.73 -9.14
CA GLN A 910 29.91 23.07 -9.00
C GLN A 910 29.85 23.64 -7.56
N ASP A 911 28.78 23.36 -6.82
CA ASP A 911 28.59 23.83 -5.43
C ASP A 911 29.15 22.84 -4.38
N LYS A 912 30.15 21.99 -4.72
CA LYS A 912 30.67 20.93 -3.83
C LYS A 912 32.20 20.91 -3.78
N PRO A 913 32.81 20.50 -2.64
CA PRO A 913 34.22 20.17 -2.59
C PRO A 913 34.46 18.87 -3.36
N LEU A 914 35.34 18.91 -4.36
CA LEU A 914 35.71 17.79 -5.22
C LEU A 914 37.17 17.40 -5.00
N ALA A 915 37.50 16.13 -5.21
CA ALA A 915 38.87 15.64 -5.32
C ALA A 915 39.30 15.56 -6.80
N ASP A 916 40.61 15.58 -7.04
CA ASP A 916 41.20 15.61 -8.39
C ASP A 916 41.03 14.30 -9.18
N ASP A 917 40.44 13.26 -8.59
CA ASP A 917 40.25 11.93 -9.20
C ASP A 917 38.95 11.81 -10.06
N ILE A 918 38.10 12.84 -10.08
CA ILE A 918 36.78 12.79 -10.73
C ILE A 918 36.87 13.10 -12.23
N ASP A 919 36.86 12.05 -13.08
CA ASP A 919 36.46 12.19 -14.49
C ASP A 919 34.93 12.21 -14.64
N ILE A 920 34.35 13.41 -14.74
CA ILE A 920 32.92 13.62 -15.01
C ILE A 920 32.48 12.94 -16.33
N LYS A 921 33.36 12.88 -17.34
CA LYS A 921 33.09 12.24 -18.64
C LYS A 921 33.06 10.71 -18.52
N SER A 922 33.72 10.11 -17.54
CA SER A 922 33.56 8.69 -17.19
C SER A 922 32.17 8.45 -16.57
N ILE A 923 31.76 9.27 -15.60
CA ILE A 923 30.44 9.16 -14.98
C ILE A 923 29.29 9.39 -15.99
N ALA A 924 29.42 10.35 -16.91
CA ALA A 924 28.43 10.61 -17.97
C ALA A 924 28.31 9.46 -19.01
N ARG A 925 29.40 8.72 -19.25
CA ARG A 925 29.40 7.45 -20.02
C ARG A 925 28.80 6.30 -19.20
N GLY A 926 29.04 6.27 -17.90
CA GLY A 926 28.52 5.27 -16.96
C GLY A 926 27.03 5.40 -16.62
N THR A 927 26.35 6.46 -17.08
CA THR A 927 24.94 6.78 -16.78
C THR A 927 24.05 6.87 -18.04
N PRO A 928 24.10 5.90 -18.99
CA PRO A 928 23.30 5.96 -20.20
C PRO A 928 21.79 5.99 -19.86
N GLY A 929 21.04 6.86 -20.53
CA GLY A 929 19.59 7.00 -20.36
C GLY A 929 19.12 7.75 -19.10
N PHE A 930 20.01 8.10 -18.16
CA PHE A 930 19.65 8.85 -16.95
C PHE A 930 19.06 10.22 -17.29
N ASN A 931 17.99 10.62 -16.59
CA ASN A 931 17.40 11.95 -16.69
C ASN A 931 18.06 12.95 -15.72
N GLY A 932 17.71 14.24 -15.82
CA GLY A 932 18.31 15.32 -15.03
C GLY A 932 18.07 15.21 -13.51
N ALA A 933 16.99 14.57 -13.07
CA ALA A 933 16.73 14.26 -11.66
C ALA A 933 17.52 13.03 -11.17
N ASP A 934 17.75 12.03 -12.03
CA ASP A 934 18.57 10.86 -11.69
C ASP A 934 20.02 11.26 -11.42
N LEU A 935 20.57 12.15 -12.25
CA LEU A 935 21.92 12.71 -12.07
C LEU A 935 22.02 13.58 -10.82
N ALA A 936 21.00 14.40 -10.52
CA ALA A 936 20.92 15.15 -9.26
C ALA A 936 20.92 14.21 -8.04
N ASN A 937 20.18 13.10 -8.13
CA ASN A 937 20.09 12.09 -7.07
C ASN A 937 21.42 11.30 -6.91
N LEU A 938 22.12 10.99 -8.01
CA LEU A 938 23.45 10.37 -7.99
C LEU A 938 24.43 11.25 -7.20
N VAL A 939 24.54 12.53 -7.56
CA VAL A 939 25.43 13.48 -6.87
C VAL A 939 25.03 13.67 -5.40
N ASN A 940 23.73 13.67 -5.09
CA ASN A 940 23.23 13.74 -3.71
C ASN A 940 23.58 12.48 -2.89
N ILE A 941 23.39 11.27 -3.44
CA ILE A 941 23.75 10.00 -2.79
C ILE A 941 25.27 9.92 -2.57
N ALA A 942 26.07 10.40 -3.52
CA ALA A 942 27.53 10.46 -3.41
C ALA A 942 27.98 11.43 -2.30
N ALA A 943 27.37 12.62 -2.22
CA ALA A 943 27.65 13.58 -1.14
C ALA A 943 27.24 13.05 0.25
N ILE A 944 26.08 12.38 0.35
CA ILE A 944 25.65 11.71 1.59
C ILE A 944 26.63 10.59 1.99
N LYS A 945 27.13 9.82 1.02
CA LYS A 945 28.13 8.77 1.24
C LYS A 945 29.45 9.34 1.79
N ALA A 946 29.99 10.39 1.17
CA ALA A 946 31.18 11.09 1.64
C ALA A 946 31.01 11.65 3.06
N ALA A 947 29.87 12.29 3.35
CA ALA A 947 29.57 12.82 4.67
C ALA A 947 29.42 11.74 5.76
N VAL A 948 28.90 10.55 5.42
CA VAL A 948 28.84 9.38 6.33
C VAL A 948 30.22 8.75 6.56
N GLU A 949 31.13 8.86 5.60
CA GLU A 949 32.52 8.40 5.71
C GLU A 949 33.45 9.41 6.40
N GLY A 950 33.00 10.66 6.61
CA GLY A 950 33.80 11.74 7.16
C GLY A 950 34.82 12.32 6.17
N ALA A 951 34.63 12.13 4.86
CA ALA A 951 35.49 12.69 3.83
C ALA A 951 35.21 14.19 3.61
N GLU A 952 36.27 15.00 3.56
CA GLU A 952 36.17 16.46 3.36
C GLU A 952 35.82 16.82 1.91
N ASN A 953 36.36 16.07 0.94
CA ASN A 953 36.11 16.20 -0.49
C ASN A 953 35.33 14.99 -1.01
N LEU A 954 34.47 15.23 -2.00
CA LEU A 954 33.84 14.17 -2.78
C LEU A 954 34.85 13.59 -3.78
N ALA A 955 35.05 12.27 -3.80
CA ALA A 955 35.95 11.59 -4.72
C ALA A 955 35.21 10.66 -5.70
N ALA A 956 35.90 10.16 -6.74
CA ALA A 956 35.31 9.30 -7.76
C ALA A 956 34.72 8.01 -7.18
N ALA A 957 35.30 7.50 -6.09
CA ALA A 957 34.81 6.32 -5.37
C ALA A 957 33.35 6.48 -4.86
N GLN A 958 32.96 7.65 -4.33
CA GLN A 958 31.59 7.87 -3.88
C GLN A 958 30.61 8.09 -5.05
N LEU A 959 31.08 8.65 -6.17
CA LEU A 959 30.28 8.78 -7.40
C LEU A 959 30.02 7.41 -8.06
N GLU A 960 31.04 6.55 -8.17
CA GLU A 960 30.88 5.16 -8.60
C GLU A 960 29.95 4.38 -7.66
N PHE A 961 30.10 4.51 -6.34
CA PHE A 961 29.19 3.89 -5.37
C PHE A 961 27.74 4.38 -5.53
N ALA A 962 27.52 5.67 -5.75
CA ALA A 962 26.18 6.22 -5.95
C ALA A 962 25.56 5.74 -7.27
N LYS A 963 26.33 5.73 -8.35
CA LYS A 963 25.94 5.18 -9.66
C LYS A 963 25.57 3.70 -9.55
N ASP A 964 26.46 2.88 -9.00
CA ASP A 964 26.22 1.44 -8.81
C ASP A 964 25.00 1.21 -7.90
N ARG A 965 24.80 2.02 -6.85
CA ARG A 965 23.61 1.94 -5.99
C ARG A 965 22.30 2.29 -6.69
N ILE A 966 22.31 3.15 -7.71
CA ILE A 966 21.12 3.49 -8.51
C ILE A 966 20.85 2.38 -9.54
N ILE A 967 21.88 1.92 -10.26
CA ILE A 967 21.74 0.93 -11.35
C ILE A 967 21.47 -0.49 -10.81
N MET A 968 22.17 -0.88 -9.74
CA MET A 968 22.21 -2.25 -9.21
C MET A 968 21.40 -2.41 -7.91
N GLY A 969 20.99 -1.30 -7.29
CA GLY A 969 20.44 -1.29 -5.94
C GLY A 969 21.50 -1.42 -4.83
N THR A 970 21.03 -1.56 -3.60
CA THR A 970 21.88 -1.55 -2.40
C THR A 970 22.65 -2.85 -2.17
N GLU A 971 23.91 -2.72 -1.73
CA GLU A 971 24.80 -3.80 -1.27
C GLU A 971 24.22 -4.55 -0.07
N ARG A 972 24.05 -5.88 -0.18
CA ARG A 972 23.54 -6.74 0.91
C ARG A 972 24.68 -7.39 1.71
N LYS A 973 25.57 -6.60 2.31
CA LYS A 973 26.77 -7.09 3.05
C LYS A 973 26.46 -8.01 4.24
N THR A 974 25.22 -8.03 4.73
CA THR A 974 24.76 -8.90 5.82
C THR A 974 24.21 -10.24 5.34
N MET A 975 24.10 -10.47 4.03
CA MET A 975 23.54 -11.71 3.48
C MET A 975 24.63 -12.79 3.37
N SER A 976 24.58 -13.78 4.27
CA SER A 976 25.47 -14.95 4.22
C SER A 976 25.12 -15.87 3.05
N ILE A 977 25.96 -15.85 2.00
CA ILE A 977 25.92 -16.79 0.88
C ILE A 977 26.81 -17.99 1.22
N SER A 978 26.45 -19.21 0.79
CA SER A 978 27.34 -20.38 0.95
C SER A 978 28.49 -20.32 -0.05
N GLU A 979 29.68 -20.83 0.30
CA GLU A 979 30.83 -20.84 -0.61
C GLU A 979 30.55 -21.57 -1.93
N GLU A 980 29.68 -22.58 -1.92
CA GLU A 980 29.20 -23.28 -3.12
C GLU A 980 28.37 -22.35 -4.03
N SER A 981 27.45 -21.56 -3.46
CA SER A 981 26.65 -20.57 -4.20
C SER A 981 27.48 -19.36 -4.65
N LYS A 982 28.43 -18.92 -3.83
CA LYS A 982 29.41 -17.88 -4.19
C LYS A 982 30.28 -18.33 -5.35
N LYS A 983 30.71 -19.59 -5.36
CA LYS A 983 31.45 -20.23 -6.47
C LYS A 983 30.58 -20.36 -7.73
N LEU A 984 29.35 -20.85 -7.63
CA LEU A 984 28.42 -20.90 -8.77
C LEU A 984 28.29 -19.52 -9.44
N THR A 985 28.00 -18.48 -8.64
CA THR A 985 27.91 -17.09 -9.10
C THR A 985 29.22 -16.61 -9.75
N ALA A 986 30.39 -16.89 -9.16
CA ALA A 986 31.68 -16.49 -9.73
C ALA A 986 31.98 -17.11 -11.10
N TYR A 987 31.56 -18.35 -11.35
CA TYR A 987 31.66 -18.97 -12.68
C TYR A 987 30.61 -18.43 -13.65
N HIS A 988 29.40 -18.14 -13.17
CA HIS A 988 28.31 -17.52 -13.94
C HIS A 988 28.72 -16.14 -14.50
N GLU A 989 29.17 -15.22 -13.62
CA GLU A 989 29.64 -13.88 -14.03
C GLU A 989 30.86 -13.94 -14.93
N SER A 990 31.80 -14.86 -14.65
CA SER A 990 32.97 -15.07 -15.51
C SER A 990 32.58 -15.57 -16.90
N GLY A 991 31.48 -16.32 -17.01
CA GLY A 991 30.86 -16.72 -18.28
C GLY A 991 30.44 -15.52 -19.12
N HIS A 992 29.58 -14.65 -18.56
CA HIS A 992 29.17 -13.40 -19.22
C HIS A 992 30.36 -12.53 -19.61
N ALA A 993 31.35 -12.39 -18.71
CA ALA A 993 32.52 -11.55 -18.95
C ALA A 993 33.41 -12.07 -20.10
N ILE A 994 33.65 -13.39 -20.16
CA ILE A 994 34.51 -13.97 -21.21
C ILE A 994 33.81 -13.97 -22.56
N VAL A 995 32.49 -14.17 -22.61
CA VAL A 995 31.74 -13.99 -23.85
C VAL A 995 31.81 -12.53 -24.32
N ALA A 996 31.53 -11.56 -23.45
CA ALA A 996 31.55 -10.14 -23.81
C ALA A 996 32.92 -9.64 -24.32
N ILE A 997 34.03 -10.18 -23.78
CA ILE A 997 35.39 -9.81 -24.24
C ILE A 997 35.78 -10.46 -25.58
N ASN A 998 35.25 -11.63 -25.91
CA ASN A 998 35.66 -12.39 -27.10
C ASN A 998 34.63 -12.37 -28.25
N THR A 999 33.44 -11.78 -28.06
CA THR A 999 32.40 -11.67 -29.09
C THR A 999 32.42 -10.30 -29.75
N GLU A 1000 32.74 -10.27 -31.05
CA GLU A 1000 32.79 -9.01 -31.82
C GLU A 1000 31.43 -8.29 -31.86
N GLY A 1001 31.37 -7.06 -31.37
CA GLY A 1001 30.15 -6.25 -31.31
C GLY A 1001 29.38 -6.37 -29.99
N ALA A 1002 29.88 -7.11 -29.02
CA ALA A 1002 29.48 -6.94 -27.62
C ALA A 1002 29.94 -5.56 -27.11
N GLN A 1003 29.28 -5.03 -26.07
CA GLN A 1003 29.69 -3.77 -25.45
C GLN A 1003 30.84 -4.02 -24.46
N PRO A 1004 31.84 -3.12 -24.36
CA PRO A 1004 32.98 -3.31 -23.47
C PRO A 1004 32.54 -3.37 -22.00
N ILE A 1005 33.11 -4.34 -21.27
CA ILE A 1005 32.92 -4.47 -19.83
C ILE A 1005 33.49 -3.24 -19.11
N HIS A 1006 32.75 -2.76 -18.11
CA HIS A 1006 33.22 -1.79 -17.11
C HIS A 1006 33.60 -2.46 -15.78
N LYS A 1007 32.75 -3.38 -15.28
CA LYS A 1007 32.87 -3.97 -13.94
C LYS A 1007 32.21 -5.35 -13.89
N ALA A 1008 32.74 -6.27 -13.09
CA ALA A 1008 32.10 -7.54 -12.74
C ALA A 1008 32.11 -7.71 -11.21
N THR A 1009 31.02 -8.18 -10.62
CA THR A 1009 30.90 -8.36 -9.16
C THR A 1009 30.12 -9.62 -8.81
N ILE A 1010 30.52 -10.28 -7.72
CA ILE A 1010 29.78 -11.38 -7.07
C ILE A 1010 29.22 -10.95 -5.71
N MET A 1011 29.17 -9.64 -5.44
CA MET A 1011 28.50 -9.10 -4.27
C MET A 1011 26.99 -8.99 -4.53
N PRO A 1012 26.12 -9.42 -3.58
CA PRO A 1012 24.68 -9.33 -3.75
C PRO A 1012 24.18 -7.88 -3.78
N ARG A 1013 23.45 -7.53 -4.84
CA ARG A 1013 22.98 -6.17 -5.19
C ARG A 1013 21.49 -6.24 -5.51
N GLY A 1014 20.65 -5.51 -4.77
CA GLY A 1014 19.21 -5.50 -5.06
C GLY A 1014 18.59 -6.90 -4.94
N SER A 1015 18.15 -7.48 -6.05
CA SER A 1015 17.68 -8.87 -6.18
C SER A 1015 18.72 -9.85 -6.78
N ALA A 1016 19.83 -9.34 -7.32
CA ALA A 1016 20.87 -10.14 -7.97
C ALA A 1016 21.95 -10.63 -6.98
N LEU A 1017 22.58 -11.76 -7.28
CA LEU A 1017 23.69 -12.33 -6.51
C LEU A 1017 25.07 -11.88 -7.02
N GLY A 1018 25.18 -11.67 -8.33
CA GLY A 1018 26.31 -11.06 -9.03
C GLY A 1018 25.80 -10.28 -10.25
N MET A 1019 26.71 -9.61 -10.97
CA MET A 1019 26.44 -9.04 -12.30
C MET A 1019 27.71 -8.56 -13.02
N VAL A 1020 27.70 -8.66 -14.36
CA VAL A 1020 28.66 -8.00 -15.27
C VAL A 1020 28.04 -6.75 -15.91
N THR A 1021 28.62 -5.58 -15.62
CA THR A 1021 28.25 -4.30 -16.23
C THR A 1021 29.02 -4.07 -17.53
N GLN A 1022 28.31 -3.91 -18.63
CA GLN A 1022 28.83 -3.40 -19.91
C GLN A 1022 28.41 -1.94 -20.09
N LEU A 1023 29.25 -1.14 -20.74
CA LEU A 1023 28.94 0.25 -21.10
C LEU A 1023 29.15 0.46 -22.60
N PRO A 1024 28.26 1.19 -23.30
CA PRO A 1024 28.51 1.57 -24.69
C PRO A 1024 29.63 2.61 -24.77
N SER A 1025 30.34 2.67 -25.90
CA SER A 1025 31.39 3.67 -26.13
C SER A 1025 30.86 5.09 -26.38
N GLY A 1026 29.57 5.21 -26.71
CA GLY A 1026 28.81 6.45 -26.87
C GLY A 1026 27.31 6.14 -27.01
N ASP A 1027 26.46 7.15 -27.14
CA ASP A 1027 25.01 6.94 -27.17
C ASP A 1027 24.56 6.33 -28.53
N GLU A 1028 24.27 5.03 -28.54
CA GLU A 1028 23.86 4.26 -29.73
C GLU A 1028 22.41 4.59 -30.13
N THR A 1029 22.20 5.36 -31.19
CA THR A 1029 20.85 5.68 -31.73
C THR A 1029 20.21 4.53 -32.53
N SER A 1030 20.99 3.53 -32.93
CA SER A 1030 20.54 2.31 -33.62
C SER A 1030 21.48 1.14 -33.31
N ILE A 1031 20.96 -0.08 -33.36
CA ILE A 1031 21.67 -1.30 -32.97
C ILE A 1031 21.63 -2.30 -34.12
N SER A 1032 22.78 -2.80 -34.56
CA SER A 1032 22.89 -3.73 -35.69
C SER A 1032 22.54 -5.18 -35.32
N LYS A 1033 22.18 -6.00 -36.31
CA LYS A 1033 22.00 -7.46 -36.16
C LYS A 1033 23.22 -8.13 -35.49
N LYS A 1034 24.44 -7.62 -35.72
CA LYS A 1034 25.68 -8.11 -35.08
C LYS A 1034 25.73 -7.79 -33.58
N GLN A 1035 25.44 -6.55 -33.17
CA GLN A 1035 25.36 -6.17 -31.75
C GLN A 1035 24.23 -6.93 -31.02
N LEU A 1036 23.08 -7.13 -31.66
CA LEU A 1036 21.96 -7.89 -31.05
C LEU A 1036 22.31 -9.38 -30.88
N LEU A 1037 22.94 -10.01 -31.88
CA LEU A 1037 23.50 -11.37 -31.75
C LEU A 1037 24.56 -11.45 -30.66
N ALA A 1038 25.45 -10.46 -30.55
CA ALA A 1038 26.46 -10.42 -29.50
C ALA A 1038 25.85 -10.27 -28.08
N ARG A 1039 24.75 -9.52 -27.95
CA ARG A 1039 23.97 -9.43 -26.69
C ARG A 1039 23.26 -10.76 -26.37
N LEU A 1040 22.70 -11.47 -27.36
CA LEU A 1040 22.15 -12.82 -27.17
C LEU A 1040 23.21 -13.80 -26.69
N ASP A 1041 24.40 -13.79 -27.31
CA ASP A 1041 25.53 -14.63 -26.92
C ASP A 1041 25.96 -14.30 -25.47
N VAL A 1042 26.09 -13.01 -25.13
CA VAL A 1042 26.36 -12.57 -23.74
C VAL A 1042 25.33 -13.14 -22.76
N CYS A 1043 24.03 -13.09 -23.05
CA CYS A 1043 22.98 -13.57 -22.13
C CYS A 1043 23.08 -15.09 -21.86
N MET A 1044 23.57 -15.88 -22.82
CA MET A 1044 23.79 -17.32 -22.61
C MET A 1044 25.04 -17.64 -21.76
N GLY A 1045 25.91 -16.65 -21.51
CA GLY A 1045 27.21 -16.82 -20.87
C GLY A 1045 27.18 -17.55 -19.52
N GLY A 1046 26.36 -17.08 -18.56
CA GLY A 1046 26.25 -17.67 -17.23
C GLY A 1046 25.72 -19.10 -17.24
N ARG A 1047 24.58 -19.35 -17.89
CA ARG A 1047 23.95 -20.68 -18.04
C ARG A 1047 24.92 -21.71 -18.66
N VAL A 1048 25.72 -21.31 -19.64
CA VAL A 1048 26.66 -22.20 -20.33
C VAL A 1048 27.95 -22.40 -19.51
N ALA A 1049 28.44 -21.39 -18.80
CA ALA A 1049 29.56 -21.54 -17.87
C ALA A 1049 29.21 -22.50 -16.72
N GLU A 1050 28.00 -22.43 -16.19
CA GLU A 1050 27.49 -23.39 -15.21
C GLU A 1050 27.47 -24.83 -15.76
N GLU A 1051 26.91 -25.05 -16.96
CA GLU A 1051 26.87 -26.39 -17.58
C GLU A 1051 28.27 -26.97 -17.82
N ILE A 1052 29.22 -26.16 -18.29
CA ILE A 1052 30.59 -26.62 -18.59
C ILE A 1052 31.34 -27.03 -17.32
N ILE A 1053 31.15 -26.29 -16.22
CA ILE A 1053 31.97 -26.42 -15.01
C ILE A 1053 31.35 -27.34 -13.94
N PHE A 1054 30.02 -27.37 -13.83
CA PHE A 1054 29.29 -28.17 -12.83
C PHE A 1054 28.48 -29.31 -13.44
N GLY A 1055 28.20 -29.29 -14.76
CA GLY A 1055 27.44 -30.32 -15.45
C GLY A 1055 25.94 -30.02 -15.57
N GLN A 1056 25.24 -30.88 -16.32
CA GLN A 1056 23.83 -30.64 -16.71
C GLN A 1056 22.83 -30.75 -15.56
N ASP A 1057 23.11 -31.58 -14.55
CA ASP A 1057 22.24 -31.76 -13.38
C ASP A 1057 22.39 -30.63 -12.34
N HIS A 1058 23.39 -29.75 -12.50
CA HIS A 1058 23.76 -28.70 -11.55
C HIS A 1058 23.47 -27.27 -12.04
N ILE A 1059 22.89 -27.09 -13.24
CA ILE A 1059 22.62 -25.76 -13.80
C ILE A 1059 21.44 -25.10 -13.09
N THR A 1060 21.66 -23.94 -12.49
CA THR A 1060 20.79 -23.29 -11.51
C THR A 1060 19.59 -22.56 -12.12
N THR A 1061 18.65 -22.16 -11.27
CA THR A 1061 17.59 -21.19 -11.62
C THR A 1061 18.09 -19.76 -11.74
N GLY A 1062 19.36 -19.46 -11.41
CA GLY A 1062 19.89 -18.09 -11.44
C GLY A 1062 19.82 -17.46 -12.83
N ALA A 1063 20.06 -18.26 -13.87
CA ALA A 1063 20.04 -17.82 -15.27
C ALA A 1063 18.63 -17.50 -15.85
N SER A 1064 17.59 -17.41 -15.02
CA SER A 1064 16.22 -17.14 -15.50
C SER A 1064 16.06 -15.72 -16.05
N SER A 1065 16.74 -14.73 -15.48
CA SER A 1065 16.75 -13.33 -15.95
C SER A 1065 17.32 -13.21 -17.36
N ASP A 1066 18.39 -13.95 -17.64
CA ASP A 1066 19.19 -13.80 -18.85
C ASP A 1066 18.55 -14.58 -19.99
N LEU A 1067 17.93 -15.73 -19.68
CA LEU A 1067 17.05 -16.46 -20.60
C LEU A 1067 15.79 -15.65 -20.95
N HIS A 1068 15.20 -14.92 -20.00
CA HIS A 1068 14.09 -14.00 -20.27
C HIS A 1068 14.55 -12.87 -21.20
N THR A 1069 15.62 -12.15 -20.82
CA THR A 1069 16.21 -11.05 -21.61
C THR A 1069 16.60 -11.50 -23.02
N ALA A 1070 17.20 -12.68 -23.17
CA ALA A 1070 17.52 -13.25 -24.47
C ALA A 1070 16.27 -13.58 -25.29
N THR A 1071 15.21 -14.08 -24.66
CA THR A 1071 13.95 -14.42 -25.33
C THR A 1071 13.25 -13.16 -25.84
N GLU A 1072 13.14 -12.11 -25.02
CA GLU A 1072 12.62 -10.80 -25.47
C GLU A 1072 13.46 -10.23 -26.61
N LEU A 1073 14.79 -10.27 -26.50
CA LEU A 1073 15.70 -9.75 -27.52
C LEU A 1073 15.56 -10.51 -28.86
N ALA A 1074 15.42 -11.83 -28.82
CA ALA A 1074 15.16 -12.66 -30.00
C ALA A 1074 13.77 -12.38 -30.58
N GLN A 1075 12.72 -12.22 -29.76
CA GLN A 1075 11.38 -11.83 -30.21
C GLN A 1075 11.39 -10.45 -30.87
N TYR A 1076 12.10 -9.46 -30.30
CA TYR A 1076 12.28 -8.12 -30.87
C TYR A 1076 12.98 -8.16 -32.23
N MET A 1077 14.06 -8.95 -32.35
CA MET A 1077 14.76 -9.19 -33.62
C MET A 1077 13.84 -9.78 -34.70
N VAL A 1078 13.00 -10.76 -34.35
CA VAL A 1078 12.15 -11.48 -35.31
C VAL A 1078 10.88 -10.71 -35.69
N SER A 1079 10.20 -10.10 -34.72
CA SER A 1079 8.84 -9.55 -34.89
C SER A 1079 8.76 -8.05 -35.15
N ILE A 1080 9.68 -7.25 -34.59
CA ILE A 1080 9.66 -5.78 -34.67
C ILE A 1080 10.72 -5.28 -35.64
N CYS A 1081 11.95 -5.82 -35.57
CA CYS A 1081 13.06 -5.44 -36.44
C CYS A 1081 13.11 -6.17 -37.79
N GLY A 1082 12.32 -7.23 -37.99
CA GLY A 1082 12.29 -8.00 -39.23
C GLY A 1082 13.63 -8.65 -39.60
N MET A 1083 14.44 -9.05 -38.61
CA MET A 1083 15.80 -9.59 -38.82
C MET A 1083 15.86 -11.10 -39.07
N SER A 1084 14.73 -11.81 -39.06
CA SER A 1084 14.68 -13.21 -39.51
C SER A 1084 14.43 -13.28 -41.01
N ASP A 1085 15.29 -14.00 -41.72
CA ASP A 1085 15.20 -14.22 -43.16
C ASP A 1085 14.00 -15.12 -43.54
N ALA A 1086 13.44 -15.87 -42.59
CA ALA A 1086 12.28 -16.75 -42.78
C ALA A 1086 10.91 -16.09 -42.49
N ILE A 1087 10.92 -14.97 -41.75
CA ILE A 1087 9.75 -14.09 -41.54
C ILE A 1087 9.76 -12.93 -42.55
N GLY A 1088 10.95 -12.40 -42.84
CA GLY A 1088 11.17 -11.26 -43.72
C GLY A 1088 11.12 -9.90 -42.98
N PRO A 1089 11.38 -8.79 -43.69
CA PRO A 1089 11.45 -7.45 -43.13
C PRO A 1089 10.03 -6.86 -42.89
N ILE A 1090 9.27 -7.47 -41.99
CA ILE A 1090 7.94 -7.03 -41.59
C ILE A 1090 7.91 -6.62 -40.11
N HIS A 1091 7.19 -5.54 -39.80
CA HIS A 1091 6.88 -5.12 -38.43
C HIS A 1091 5.51 -5.69 -38.04
N ILE A 1092 5.50 -6.66 -37.13
CA ILE A 1092 4.30 -7.39 -36.72
C ILE A 1092 3.63 -6.66 -35.56
N LYS A 1093 2.50 -6.00 -35.84
CA LYS A 1093 1.67 -5.39 -34.79
C LYS A 1093 0.79 -6.46 -34.11
N GLU A 1094 0.38 -6.16 -32.88
CA GLU A 1094 -0.54 -6.91 -32.00
C GLU A 1094 -1.53 -7.83 -32.73
N SER A 1095 -1.60 -9.09 -32.29
CA SER A 1095 -2.44 -10.18 -32.85
C SER A 1095 -2.03 -10.72 -34.24
N PRO A 1096 -0.84 -11.35 -34.37
CA PRO A 1096 -0.53 -12.18 -35.53
C PRO A 1096 -1.47 -13.39 -35.66
N SER A 1097 -1.52 -14.00 -36.84
CA SER A 1097 -2.19 -15.29 -37.03
C SER A 1097 -1.43 -16.42 -36.33
N SER A 1098 -2.10 -17.51 -35.97
CA SER A 1098 -1.49 -18.64 -35.26
C SER A 1098 -0.36 -19.33 -36.06
N ASP A 1099 -0.46 -19.37 -37.39
CA ASP A 1099 0.61 -19.86 -38.27
C ASP A 1099 1.85 -18.93 -38.24
N LEU A 1100 1.62 -17.61 -38.31
CA LEU A 1100 2.68 -16.62 -38.20
C LEU A 1100 3.34 -16.64 -36.81
N GLN A 1101 2.57 -16.77 -35.74
CA GLN A 1101 3.08 -16.94 -34.37
C GLN A 1101 3.96 -18.19 -34.27
N SER A 1102 3.47 -19.35 -34.73
CA SER A 1102 4.23 -20.60 -34.73
C SER A 1102 5.57 -20.48 -35.47
N ARG A 1103 5.62 -19.67 -36.54
CA ARG A 1103 6.85 -19.37 -37.29
C ARG A 1103 7.78 -18.39 -36.57
N ILE A 1104 7.24 -17.37 -35.88
CA ILE A 1104 8.02 -16.48 -35.01
C ILE A 1104 8.70 -17.31 -33.91
N ASP A 1105 7.93 -18.13 -33.21
CA ASP A 1105 8.41 -18.93 -32.08
C ASP A 1105 9.50 -19.92 -32.51
N ALA A 1106 9.34 -20.54 -33.70
CA ALA A 1106 10.36 -21.42 -34.28
C ALA A 1106 11.69 -20.69 -34.59
N GLU A 1107 11.63 -19.47 -35.15
CA GLU A 1107 12.84 -18.67 -35.42
C GLU A 1107 13.46 -18.10 -34.14
N VAL A 1108 12.67 -17.76 -33.12
CA VAL A 1108 13.15 -17.37 -31.79
C VAL A 1108 13.90 -18.53 -31.12
N VAL A 1109 13.30 -19.73 -31.06
CA VAL A 1109 13.95 -20.93 -30.48
C VAL A 1109 15.24 -21.30 -31.23
N LYS A 1110 15.27 -21.12 -32.56
CA LYS A 1110 16.47 -21.29 -33.39
C LYS A 1110 17.57 -20.29 -33.03
N LEU A 1111 17.27 -18.98 -32.99
CA LEU A 1111 18.25 -17.95 -32.62
C LEU A 1111 18.87 -18.20 -31.24
N LEU A 1112 18.06 -18.59 -30.26
CA LEU A 1112 18.49 -18.91 -28.89
C LEU A 1112 19.40 -20.15 -28.85
N ARG A 1113 19.08 -21.22 -29.61
CA ARG A 1113 19.93 -22.41 -29.72
C ARG A 1113 21.26 -22.12 -30.41
N GLU A 1114 21.23 -21.37 -31.51
CA GLU A 1114 22.45 -20.97 -32.23
C GLU A 1114 23.37 -20.11 -31.33
N ALA A 1115 22.80 -19.23 -30.48
CA ALA A 1115 23.57 -18.47 -29.49
C ALA A 1115 24.18 -19.39 -28.42
N TYR A 1116 23.39 -20.30 -27.86
CA TYR A 1116 23.84 -21.28 -26.86
C TYR A 1116 25.02 -22.12 -27.38
N ASP A 1117 24.93 -22.65 -28.61
CA ASP A 1117 25.98 -23.47 -29.21
C ASP A 1117 27.25 -22.66 -29.56
N ARG A 1118 27.12 -21.40 -30.05
CA ARG A 1118 28.27 -20.49 -30.24
C ARG A 1118 29.01 -20.26 -28.93
N VAL A 1119 28.27 -19.92 -27.87
CA VAL A 1119 28.81 -19.60 -26.54
C VAL A 1119 29.45 -20.83 -25.89
N LYS A 1120 28.88 -22.02 -26.09
CA LYS A 1120 29.44 -23.29 -25.62
C LYS A 1120 30.75 -23.67 -26.31
N ALA A 1121 30.91 -23.34 -27.59
CA ALA A 1121 32.19 -23.46 -28.28
C ALA A 1121 33.22 -22.42 -27.77
N LEU A 1122 32.80 -21.16 -27.57
CA LEU A 1122 33.65 -20.06 -27.09
C LEU A 1122 34.17 -20.33 -25.67
N LEU A 1123 33.28 -20.65 -24.72
CA LEU A 1123 33.67 -20.88 -23.33
C LEU A 1123 34.54 -22.13 -23.15
N ARG A 1124 34.33 -23.21 -23.92
CA ARG A 1124 35.24 -24.36 -23.96
C ARG A 1124 36.63 -23.99 -24.50
N LYS A 1125 36.72 -23.13 -25.51
CA LYS A 1125 38.00 -22.63 -26.01
C LYS A 1125 38.74 -21.80 -24.94
N HIS A 1126 38.02 -21.05 -24.12
CA HIS A 1126 38.56 -20.15 -23.11
C HIS A 1126 38.42 -20.65 -21.65
N GLU A 1127 38.27 -21.97 -21.45
CA GLU A 1127 38.01 -22.62 -20.14
C GLU A 1127 39.08 -22.27 -19.08
N LYS A 1128 40.36 -22.20 -19.46
CA LYS A 1128 41.45 -21.78 -18.56
C LYS A 1128 41.30 -20.33 -18.08
N ALA A 1129 40.80 -19.46 -18.93
CA ALA A 1129 40.50 -18.07 -18.59
C ALA A 1129 39.27 -17.97 -17.69
N LEU A 1130 38.28 -18.84 -17.88
CA LEU A 1130 37.08 -18.95 -17.05
C LEU A 1130 37.43 -19.32 -15.60
N HIS A 1131 38.30 -20.31 -15.40
CA HIS A 1131 38.85 -20.62 -14.08
C HIS A 1131 39.65 -19.47 -13.47
N ALA A 1132 40.52 -18.80 -14.25
CA ALA A 1132 41.34 -17.70 -13.75
C ALA A 1132 40.49 -16.50 -13.29
N LEU A 1133 39.47 -16.12 -14.06
CA LEU A 1133 38.58 -15.01 -13.72
C LEU A 1133 37.64 -15.35 -12.56
N ALA A 1134 37.09 -16.57 -12.51
CA ALA A 1134 36.21 -17.00 -11.43
C ALA A 1134 36.94 -17.07 -10.08
N ASN A 1135 38.19 -17.56 -10.08
CA ASN A 1135 39.02 -17.57 -8.87
C ASN A 1135 39.36 -16.14 -8.41
N ALA A 1136 39.65 -15.21 -9.33
CA ALA A 1136 39.89 -13.81 -8.99
C ALA A 1136 38.63 -13.09 -8.46
N LEU A 1137 37.44 -13.40 -9.00
CA LEU A 1137 36.18 -12.90 -8.44
C LEU A 1137 35.94 -13.47 -7.02
N LEU A 1138 36.32 -14.71 -6.73
CA LEU A 1138 36.22 -15.27 -5.38
C LEU A 1138 37.16 -14.61 -4.37
N GLU A 1139 38.33 -14.15 -4.81
CA GLU A 1139 39.34 -13.46 -3.99
C GLU A 1139 39.00 -11.98 -3.74
N TYR A 1140 38.61 -11.24 -4.79
CA TYR A 1140 38.42 -9.78 -4.72
C TYR A 1140 36.96 -9.32 -4.63
N GLU A 1141 35.99 -10.22 -4.83
CA GLU A 1141 34.52 -10.01 -4.90
C GLU A 1141 34.01 -9.06 -6.00
N THR A 1142 34.83 -8.11 -6.47
CA THR A 1142 34.55 -7.18 -7.56
C THR A 1142 35.85 -6.90 -8.34
N LEU A 1143 35.75 -6.79 -9.66
CA LEU A 1143 36.86 -6.48 -10.56
C LEU A 1143 36.45 -5.43 -11.59
N ASN A 1144 37.31 -4.44 -11.83
CA ASN A 1144 37.12 -3.44 -12.88
C ASN A 1144 37.69 -3.93 -14.23
N ALA A 1145 37.27 -3.28 -15.33
CA ALA A 1145 37.62 -3.65 -16.70
C ALA A 1145 39.13 -3.89 -16.94
N GLU A 1146 39.99 -3.02 -16.39
CA GLU A 1146 41.44 -3.12 -16.51
C GLU A 1146 42.02 -4.31 -15.76
N GLU A 1147 41.43 -4.64 -14.60
CA GLU A 1147 41.84 -5.77 -13.77
C GLU A 1147 41.45 -7.09 -14.43
N ILE A 1148 40.24 -7.15 -15.00
CA ILE A 1148 39.78 -8.26 -15.85
C ILE A 1148 40.72 -8.42 -17.06
N ARG A 1149 41.05 -7.34 -17.78
CA ARG A 1149 42.03 -7.38 -18.90
C ARG A 1149 43.42 -7.86 -18.43
N ARG A 1150 43.88 -7.42 -17.25
CA ARG A 1150 45.17 -7.82 -16.64
C ARG A 1150 45.20 -9.31 -16.31
N ILE A 1151 44.14 -9.85 -15.70
CA ILE A 1151 43.96 -11.27 -15.38
C ILE A 1151 43.88 -12.13 -16.66
N LEU A 1152 43.22 -11.62 -17.71
CA LEU A 1152 43.04 -12.33 -18.97
C LEU A 1152 44.22 -12.21 -19.95
N ARG A 1153 45.15 -11.26 -19.76
CA ARG A 1153 46.32 -11.02 -20.64
C ARG A 1153 47.14 -12.30 -20.94
N PRO A 1154 47.42 -13.22 -19.99
CA PRO A 1154 48.14 -14.46 -20.26
C PRO A 1154 47.37 -15.49 -21.12
N TYR A 1155 46.06 -15.31 -21.30
CA TYR A 1155 45.16 -16.26 -21.98
C TYR A 1155 44.67 -15.76 -23.34
N ARG A 1156 45.20 -14.64 -23.86
CA ARG A 1156 44.90 -14.14 -25.21
C ARG A 1156 45.68 -14.96 -26.26
N GLU A 1157 44.97 -15.81 -26.99
CA GLU A 1157 45.53 -16.54 -28.13
C GLU A 1157 45.71 -15.62 -29.34
N GLY A 1158 46.90 -15.05 -29.48
CA GLY A 1158 47.31 -14.30 -30.66
C GLY A 1158 48.40 -13.29 -30.32
N ARG A 1159 49.49 -13.28 -31.09
CA ARG A 1159 50.42 -12.14 -31.08
C ARG A 1159 49.74 -10.96 -31.74
N LEU A 1160 49.62 -9.84 -31.02
CA LEU A 1160 49.64 -8.53 -31.68
C LEU A 1160 50.97 -8.38 -32.43
N PRO A 1161 51.00 -7.74 -33.61
CA PRO A 1161 52.24 -7.24 -34.18
C PRO A 1161 52.91 -6.32 -33.15
N LYS A 1162 54.24 -6.43 -32.97
CA LYS A 1162 54.97 -5.61 -31.99
C LYS A 1162 54.78 -4.12 -32.22
N ASP A 1163 54.57 -3.75 -33.47
CA ASP A 1163 54.36 -2.39 -33.94
C ASP A 1163 53.13 -1.76 -33.28
N GLN A 1164 52.06 -2.53 -33.02
CA GLN A 1164 50.85 -2.06 -32.32
C GLN A 1164 51.02 -2.01 -30.79
N GLU A 1165 51.94 -2.79 -30.20
CA GLU A 1165 52.32 -2.60 -28.79
C GLU A 1165 53.19 -1.35 -28.60
N GLN A 1166 53.78 -0.80 -29.67
CA GLN A 1166 54.46 0.50 -29.65
C GLN A 1166 53.49 1.66 -29.92
N GLU A 1167 52.63 1.58 -30.94
CA GLU A 1167 51.61 2.64 -31.17
C GLU A 1167 50.72 2.84 -29.94
N ALA A 1168 50.21 1.77 -29.33
CA ALA A 1168 49.38 1.89 -28.13
C ALA A 1168 50.14 2.46 -26.91
N ALA A 1169 51.44 2.17 -26.78
CA ALA A 1169 52.27 2.72 -25.72
C ALA A 1169 52.70 4.18 -25.99
N GLU A 1170 52.83 4.59 -27.25
CA GLU A 1170 53.10 5.98 -27.62
C GLU A 1170 51.85 6.85 -27.49
N GLU A 1171 50.65 6.34 -27.80
CA GLU A 1171 49.38 7.04 -27.48
C GLU A 1171 49.18 7.18 -25.95
N GLU A 1172 49.46 6.14 -25.18
CA GLU A 1172 49.36 6.15 -23.70
C GLU A 1172 50.42 7.09 -23.05
N LEU A 1173 51.56 7.33 -23.72
CA LEU A 1173 52.63 8.24 -23.26
C LEU A 1173 52.50 9.68 -23.81
N VAL A 1174 51.50 9.96 -24.65
CA VAL A 1174 51.13 11.29 -25.16
C VAL A 1174 49.85 11.83 -24.49
N LEU A 1175 49.17 11.00 -23.68
CA LEU A 1175 47.97 11.34 -22.91
C LEU A 1175 48.22 11.55 -21.40
N VAL A 1176 49.49 11.59 -20.97
CA VAL A 1176 49.97 11.87 -19.60
C VAL A 1176 50.87 13.10 -19.59
#